data_AF-A0AA35ZM41-F1
#
_entry.id   AF-A0AA35ZM41-F1
#
_cell.length_a   1.000
_cell.length_b   1.000
_cell.length_c   1.000
_cell.angle_alpha   90.00
_cell.angle_beta   90.00
_cell.angle_gamma   90.00
#
_symmetry.space_group_name_H-M   'P 1'
#
loop_
_entity.id
_entity.type
_entity.pdbx_description
1 polymer ?
#
loop_
_entity_poly.entity_id
_entity_poly.type
_entity_poly.pdbx_seq_one_letter_code
_entity_poly.pdbx_strand_id
1 'polypeptide(L)'
;MDAITSAVIEGAKSIFKLSLSGIKTLSKYEENICELQEEISYLRNKKILIEEEVSIAIMDGKTPKQQVTEWLRKVSRAEDAVRPLLQMLQMPDQHIDGKSFKMLQQYQQAWRVANKLEHVKELNSTYFETVSPEKSSPIKAMEEMQVSSLVGQQATSDMMKLLEILKSDDNKRIGVWGKGGIGKTTSVKNLINHLCNSSPNFFNIVIWVQVSRDLNLSMIQTQIAKRLHLKVEAGDTTHSLANRILRRLKMRVEATRRKILLVLDDVWEKIDLDGVGIPSRDSCCKILLTTRSFDVCRGMSVDVSFQLNLMSEDDAWNLFVQSVGSVLYLDGIQSPARKIVASCRGLPLAIKTLGKSLRDTPQTAIWRNTYLRWRCSSPLFKNIEKEVFRPLAASYHFLPSKILQQCFLFCSLYPASFSINVVELIQCWVSDGLIHENQTVEEAFNCGVALIERLKDSCLLDQDGGQGTVKMHDVFRDLAILLSQNEELFGFHCQSSLPFNQMPKESSRRVSLIGCKIYRLQEYPVYSNITVLFLQGNPIKIIPDDYFLNLKSLRVLNLSKTEITSLPSSFLCLVELRSLYLRGCFSLTKLPSLEPLCKLLILDLSSTPIRELPEGLGSLCRLRELNLSYTRLLKKIASGSISRLSSLETLDMSFSAYNWNPKMVQTTRVMMLNPMKKDWFSEESISFKNTFKVFYTTRLPSAC
;
A
#
# COMPACT_ATOMS: atom_id res chain seq x y z
N MET A 1 62.88 80.35 39.19
CA MET A 1 63.72 79.36 38.48
C MET A 1 63.13 77.95 38.50
N ASP A 2 62.22 77.62 39.42
CA ASP A 2 61.73 76.24 39.60
C ASP A 2 60.77 75.69 38.51
N ALA A 3 60.08 76.55 37.77
CA ALA A 3 59.21 76.12 36.67
C ALA A 3 60.02 75.70 35.42
N ILE A 4 61.18 76.33 35.19
CA ILE A 4 62.04 76.05 34.04
C ILE A 4 62.82 74.76 34.27
N THR A 5 63.29 74.50 35.49
CA THR A 5 63.94 73.24 35.86
C THR A 5 62.98 72.05 35.81
N SER A 6 61.71 72.21 36.22
CA SER A 6 60.72 71.12 36.11
C SER A 6 60.41 70.76 34.65
N ALA A 7 60.21 71.75 33.77
CA ALA A 7 59.95 71.52 32.35
C ALA A 7 61.17 70.89 31.63
N VAL A 8 62.39 71.27 32.00
CA VAL A 8 63.63 70.68 31.46
C VAL A 8 63.82 69.25 31.96
N ILE A 9 63.49 68.94 33.22
CA ILE A 9 63.57 67.57 33.77
C ILE A 9 62.48 66.66 33.17
N GLU A 10 61.28 67.18 32.93
CA GLU A 10 60.16 66.43 32.34
C GLU A 10 60.35 66.22 30.82
N GLY A 11 60.92 67.22 30.14
CA GLY A 11 61.42 67.10 28.77
C GLY A 11 62.57 66.12 28.66
N ALA A 12 63.55 66.16 29.57
CA ALA A 12 64.66 65.20 29.62
C ALA A 12 64.16 63.78 29.94
N LYS A 13 63.20 63.59 30.86
CA LYS A 13 62.59 62.28 31.14
C LYS A 13 61.80 61.72 29.95
N SER A 14 61.13 62.58 29.17
CA SER A 14 60.42 62.17 27.95
C SER A 14 61.38 61.81 26.81
N ILE A 15 62.45 62.59 26.62
CA ILE A 15 63.51 62.30 25.64
C ILE A 15 64.28 61.03 26.04
N PHE A 16 64.56 60.83 27.33
CA PHE A 16 65.23 59.63 27.84
C PHE A 16 64.34 58.38 27.71
N LYS A 17 63.01 58.49 27.97
CA LYS A 17 62.03 57.44 27.69
C LYS A 17 61.94 57.08 26.19
N LEU A 18 61.95 58.07 25.30
CA LEU A 18 62.00 57.88 23.85
C LEU A 18 63.31 57.21 23.38
N SER A 19 64.44 57.52 24.02
CA SER A 19 65.73 56.90 23.71
C SER A 19 65.85 55.45 24.19
N LEU A 20 65.33 55.14 25.39
CA LEU A 20 65.34 53.77 25.95
C LEU A 20 64.37 52.83 25.22
N SER A 21 63.18 53.31 24.86
CA SER A 21 62.24 52.52 24.05
C SER A 21 62.81 52.28 22.65
N GLY A 22 63.45 53.30 22.05
CA GLY A 22 64.05 53.19 20.72
C GLY A 22 65.22 52.20 20.64
N ILE A 23 66.10 52.20 21.63
CA ILE A 23 67.22 51.25 21.74
C ILE A 23 66.71 49.82 21.96
N LYS A 24 65.63 49.65 22.76
CA LYS A 24 65.02 48.33 23.02
C LYS A 24 64.29 47.76 21.80
N THR A 25 63.67 48.60 20.98
CA THR A 25 63.04 48.20 19.71
C THR A 25 64.09 47.83 18.65
N LEU A 26 65.21 48.54 18.60
CA LEU A 26 66.36 48.23 17.73
C LEU A 26 67.07 46.94 18.16
N SER A 27 67.27 46.71 19.46
CA SER A 27 67.95 45.50 19.97
C SER A 27 67.15 44.21 19.72
N LYS A 28 65.84 44.31 19.53
CA LYS A 28 64.93 43.20 19.26
C LYS A 28 64.55 43.08 17.78
N TYR A 29 65.22 43.82 16.89
CA TYR A 29 64.77 43.93 15.51
C TYR A 29 64.76 42.59 14.77
N GLU A 30 65.86 41.82 14.85
CA GLU A 30 65.97 40.49 14.21
C GLU A 30 65.00 39.47 14.84
N GLU A 31 64.84 39.51 16.17
CA GLU A 31 63.89 38.67 16.91
C GLU A 31 62.45 38.96 16.46
N ASN A 32 62.08 40.25 16.35
CA ASN A 32 60.75 40.67 15.90
C ASN A 32 60.49 40.32 14.42
N ILE A 33 61.51 40.28 13.57
CA ILE A 33 61.37 39.83 12.17
C ILE A 33 61.02 38.35 12.13
N CYS A 34 61.76 37.51 12.87
CA CYS A 34 61.50 36.07 12.94
C CYS A 34 60.10 35.80 13.51
N GLU A 35 59.75 36.48 14.60
CA GLU A 35 58.44 36.33 15.23
C GLU A 35 57.30 36.83 14.31
N LEU A 36 57.50 37.89 13.53
CA LEU A 36 56.53 38.36 12.54
C LEU A 36 56.32 37.34 11.40
N GLN A 37 57.38 36.65 10.97
CA GLN A 37 57.28 35.59 9.95
C GLN A 37 56.50 34.37 10.46
N GLU A 38 56.69 33.99 11.72
CA GLU A 38 55.96 32.88 12.35
C GLU A 38 54.49 33.24 12.57
N GLU A 39 54.22 34.41 13.15
CA GLU A 39 52.86 34.86 13.46
C GLU A 39 52.02 35.09 12.18
N ILE A 40 52.62 35.60 11.10
CA ILE A 40 51.89 35.77 9.82
C ILE A 40 51.64 34.42 9.12
N SER A 41 52.54 33.44 9.30
CA SER A 41 52.35 32.06 8.84
C SER A 41 51.19 31.39 9.57
N TYR A 42 51.16 31.52 10.89
CA TYR A 42 50.07 31.01 11.71
C TYR A 42 48.72 31.67 11.35
N LEU A 43 48.71 32.99 11.13
CA LEU A 43 47.51 33.73 10.75
C LEU A 43 46.96 33.27 9.38
N ARG A 44 47.85 32.96 8.41
CA ARG A 44 47.48 32.39 7.10
C ARG A 44 46.80 31.04 7.22
N ASN A 45 47.38 30.13 8.02
CA ASN A 45 46.79 28.81 8.24
C ASN A 45 45.43 28.93 8.92
N LYS A 46 45.31 29.81 9.91
CA LYS A 46 44.03 30.10 10.58
C LYS A 46 43.00 30.68 9.61
N LYS A 47 43.41 31.55 8.68
CA LYS A 47 42.54 32.09 7.63
C LYS A 47 42.00 31.01 6.69
N ILE A 48 42.87 30.10 6.20
CA ILE A 48 42.47 29.00 5.31
C ILE A 48 41.39 28.12 5.98
N LEU A 49 41.62 27.71 7.24
CA LEU A 49 40.66 26.89 7.99
C LEU A 49 39.30 27.58 8.13
N ILE A 50 39.30 28.88 8.44
CA ILE A 50 38.07 29.65 8.60
C ILE A 50 37.37 29.86 7.24
N GLU A 51 38.11 30.05 6.14
CA GLU A 51 37.54 30.15 4.78
C GLU A 51 36.89 28.83 4.33
N GLU A 52 37.48 27.69 4.67
CA GLU A 52 36.88 26.36 4.44
C GLU A 52 35.61 26.18 5.27
N GLU A 53 35.62 26.51 6.56
CA GLU A 53 34.43 26.46 7.42
C GLU A 53 33.30 27.37 6.92
N VAL A 54 33.64 28.57 6.46
CA VAL A 54 32.69 29.52 5.86
C VAL A 54 32.11 28.96 4.57
N SER A 55 32.94 28.35 3.71
CA SER A 55 32.48 27.74 2.46
C SER A 55 31.53 26.57 2.71
N ILE A 56 31.84 25.72 3.71
CA ILE A 56 30.96 24.64 4.16
C ILE A 56 29.65 25.20 4.70
N ALA A 57 29.70 26.25 5.52
CA ALA A 57 28.50 26.89 6.07
C ALA A 57 27.60 27.52 4.99
N ILE A 58 28.17 28.13 3.95
CA ILE A 58 27.43 28.69 2.82
C ILE A 58 26.78 27.56 1.99
N MET A 59 27.49 26.45 1.75
CA MET A 59 26.92 25.26 1.11
C MET A 59 25.77 24.64 1.94
N ASP A 60 25.82 24.78 3.27
CA ASP A 60 24.76 24.40 4.20
C ASP A 60 23.58 25.39 4.27
N GLY A 61 23.63 26.49 3.50
CA GLY A 61 22.61 27.54 3.48
C GLY A 61 22.64 28.48 4.70
N LYS A 62 23.73 28.48 5.47
CA LYS A 62 23.96 29.36 6.62
C LYS A 62 24.71 30.62 6.17
N THR A 63 24.52 31.72 6.90
CA THR A 63 25.24 32.98 6.66
C THR A 63 26.38 33.15 7.67
N PRO A 64 27.61 33.48 7.21
CA PRO A 64 28.73 33.79 8.10
C PRO A 64 28.38 34.99 9.02
N LYS A 65 28.86 34.97 10.27
CA LYS A 65 28.72 36.14 11.16
C LYS A 65 29.50 37.32 10.56
N GLN A 66 28.95 38.54 10.68
CA GLN A 66 29.60 39.76 10.20
C GLN A 66 31.01 39.97 10.79
N GLN A 67 31.23 39.48 12.01
CA GLN A 67 32.54 39.49 12.68
C GLN A 67 33.58 38.64 11.94
N VAL A 68 33.19 37.49 11.38
CA VAL A 68 34.07 36.58 10.62
C VAL A 68 34.47 37.23 9.30
N THR A 69 33.51 37.80 8.57
CA THR A 69 33.78 38.52 7.31
C THR A 69 34.67 39.74 7.53
N GLU A 70 34.45 40.47 8.63
CA GLU A 70 35.28 41.62 8.98
C GLU A 70 36.69 41.22 9.42
N TRP A 71 36.83 40.09 10.12
CA TRP A 71 38.13 39.54 10.49
C TRP A 71 38.92 39.09 9.25
N LEU A 72 38.31 38.33 8.32
CA LEU A 72 38.97 37.91 7.06
C LEU A 72 39.47 39.10 6.24
N ARG A 73 38.70 40.18 6.21
CA ARG A 73 39.07 41.45 5.57
C ARG A 73 40.27 42.11 6.25
N LYS A 74 40.30 42.15 7.59
CA LYS A 74 41.43 42.67 8.38
C LYS A 74 42.69 41.83 8.19
N VAL A 75 42.57 40.50 8.18
CA VAL A 75 43.70 39.58 7.95
C VAL A 75 44.32 39.79 6.57
N SER A 76 43.50 39.88 5.52
CA SER A 76 43.98 40.12 4.15
C SER A 76 44.74 41.46 4.05
N ARG A 77 44.26 42.51 4.73
CA ARG A 77 44.97 43.80 4.82
C ARG A 77 46.29 43.70 5.58
N ALA A 78 46.34 42.90 6.64
CA ALA A 78 47.57 42.67 7.39
C ALA A 78 48.60 41.90 6.55
N GLU A 79 48.18 40.86 5.82
CA GLU A 79 49.03 40.11 4.89
C GLU A 79 49.63 41.01 3.80
N ASP A 80 48.80 41.87 3.19
CA ASP A 80 49.25 42.80 2.15
C ASP A 80 50.17 43.89 2.70
N ALA A 81 50.01 44.30 3.96
CA ALA A 81 50.90 45.27 4.60
C ALA A 81 52.24 44.67 5.04
N VAL A 82 52.29 43.37 5.39
CA VAL A 82 53.51 42.68 5.82
C VAL A 82 54.34 42.19 4.61
N ARG A 83 53.69 41.83 3.50
CA ARG A 83 54.34 41.34 2.27
C ARG A 83 55.49 42.22 1.76
N PRO A 84 55.32 43.55 1.54
CA PRO A 84 56.41 44.39 1.06
C PRO A 84 57.53 44.56 2.09
N LEU A 85 57.20 44.52 3.40
CA LEU A 85 58.21 44.60 4.47
C LEU A 85 59.12 43.35 4.47
N LEU A 86 58.55 42.16 4.31
CA LEU A 86 59.34 40.92 4.22
C LEU A 86 60.14 40.83 2.91
N GLN A 87 59.61 41.35 1.80
CA GLN A 87 60.34 41.42 0.52
C GLN A 87 61.53 42.39 0.59
N MET A 88 61.37 43.55 1.25
CA MET A 88 62.46 44.50 1.45
C MET A 88 63.62 43.93 2.28
N LEU A 89 63.33 43.00 3.20
CA LEU A 89 64.32 42.32 4.04
C LEU A 89 65.11 41.22 3.29
N GLN A 90 64.67 40.82 2.10
CA GLN A 90 65.32 39.79 1.26
C GLN A 90 66.23 40.38 0.18
N MET A 91 66.31 41.70 0.07
CA MET A 91 67.13 42.39 -0.95
C MET A 91 68.55 42.64 -0.41
N PRO A 92 69.63 42.38 -1.19
CA PRO A 92 70.99 42.69 -0.77
C PRO A 92 71.24 44.19 -0.64
N ASP A 93 71.97 44.57 0.42
CA ASP A 93 72.18 45.93 0.92
C ASP A 93 72.69 46.90 -0.17
N GLN A 94 71.90 47.93 -0.51
CA GLN A 94 72.39 49.03 -1.35
C GLN A 94 73.06 50.09 -0.48
N HIS A 95 74.35 50.33 -0.75
CA HIS A 95 75.20 51.31 -0.06
C HIS A 95 74.56 52.72 -0.04
N ILE A 96 74.21 53.20 1.15
CA ILE A 96 73.88 54.62 1.41
C ILE A 96 74.89 55.14 2.44
N ASP A 97 75.61 56.21 2.08
CA ASP A 97 76.67 56.81 2.89
C ASP A 97 76.09 57.86 3.85
N GLY A 98 76.35 57.71 5.16
CA GLY A 98 75.86 58.59 6.23
C GLY A 98 75.42 57.86 7.52
N LYS A 99 76.29 57.82 8.54
CA LYS A 99 76.07 57.11 9.83
C LYS A 99 74.83 57.56 10.61
N SER A 100 74.44 58.84 10.54
CA SER A 100 73.28 59.39 11.27
C SER A 100 71.94 59.11 10.57
N PHE A 101 71.92 59.06 9.23
CA PHE A 101 70.73 58.66 8.46
C PHE A 101 70.45 57.15 8.56
N LYS A 102 71.51 56.32 8.62
CA LYS A 102 71.39 54.85 8.72
C LYS A 102 70.69 54.40 10.01
N MET A 103 70.99 55.03 11.15
CA MET A 103 70.37 54.67 12.44
C MET A 103 68.88 55.08 12.53
N LEU A 104 68.52 56.24 11.98
CA LEU A 104 67.14 56.73 11.96
C LEU A 104 66.27 55.89 11.02
N GLN A 105 66.82 55.44 9.90
CA GLN A 105 66.16 54.54 8.96
C GLN A 105 66.00 53.11 9.54
N GLN A 106 67.02 52.59 10.22
CA GLN A 106 66.94 51.32 10.95
C GLN A 106 65.92 51.36 12.09
N TYR A 107 65.85 52.47 12.84
CA TYR A 107 64.84 52.66 13.88
C TYR A 107 63.43 52.69 13.28
N GLN A 108 63.21 53.41 12.18
CA GLN A 108 61.93 53.45 11.49
C GLN A 108 61.50 52.08 10.98
N GLN A 109 62.43 51.27 10.46
CA GLN A 109 62.13 49.90 10.06
C GLN A 109 61.83 48.99 11.25
N ALA A 110 62.62 49.09 12.33
CA ALA A 110 62.39 48.32 13.55
C ALA A 110 61.05 48.63 14.21
N TRP A 111 60.67 49.90 14.23
CA TRP A 111 59.36 50.32 14.71
C TRP A 111 58.22 49.81 13.82
N ARG A 112 58.38 49.84 12.48
CA ARG A 112 57.38 49.29 11.55
C ARG A 112 57.19 47.79 11.75
N VAL A 113 58.26 47.02 11.93
CA VAL A 113 58.19 45.58 12.19
C VAL A 113 57.48 45.32 13.53
N ALA A 114 57.89 46.00 14.60
CA ALA A 114 57.28 45.83 15.93
C ALA A 114 55.78 46.16 15.95
N ASN A 115 55.36 47.26 15.31
CA ASN A 115 53.95 47.67 15.24
C ASN A 115 53.11 46.69 14.39
N LYS A 116 53.66 46.18 13.29
CA LYS A 116 52.97 45.16 12.48
C LYS A 116 52.86 43.82 13.22
N LEU A 117 53.89 43.42 13.95
CA LEU A 117 53.89 42.22 14.78
C LEU A 117 52.81 42.27 15.86
N GLU A 118 52.67 43.40 16.55
CA GLU A 118 51.61 43.60 17.55
C GLU A 118 50.22 43.46 16.93
N HIS A 119 50.01 44.04 15.74
CA HIS A 119 48.74 43.92 15.03
C HIS A 119 48.43 42.49 14.55
N VAL A 120 49.45 41.73 14.10
CA VAL A 120 49.27 40.32 13.70
C VAL A 120 48.94 39.45 14.92
N LYS A 121 49.61 39.67 16.07
CA LYS A 121 49.33 38.99 17.34
C LYS A 121 47.90 39.27 17.85
N GLU A 122 47.42 40.50 17.70
CA GLU A 122 46.03 40.87 18.02
C GLU A 122 45.02 40.07 17.16
N LEU A 123 45.27 39.96 15.85
CA LEU A 123 44.42 39.17 14.95
C LEU A 123 44.47 37.67 15.24
N ASN A 124 45.64 37.15 15.63
CA ASN A 124 45.82 35.74 16.01
C ASN A 124 45.13 35.39 17.34
N SER A 125 45.13 36.30 18.30
CA SER A 125 44.47 36.12 19.60
C SER A 125 42.94 36.28 19.55
N THR A 126 42.37 36.73 18.44
CA THR A 126 40.92 36.89 18.31
C THR A 126 40.21 35.53 18.23
N TYR A 127 39.24 35.28 19.12
CA TYR A 127 38.37 34.10 19.12
C TYR A 127 36.92 34.50 18.83
N PHE A 128 36.27 33.80 17.91
CA PHE A 128 34.86 33.98 17.58
C PHE A 128 34.27 32.67 17.07
N GLU A 129 32.99 32.44 17.35
CA GLU A 129 32.24 31.35 16.72
C GLU A 129 32.01 31.66 15.24
N THR A 130 32.38 30.74 14.35
CA THR A 130 32.36 30.95 12.88
C THR A 130 30.95 31.03 12.28
N VAL A 131 29.95 30.47 12.97
CA VAL A 131 28.59 30.33 12.44
C VAL A 131 27.57 30.88 13.44
N SER A 132 26.56 31.59 12.95
CA SER A 132 25.42 31.98 13.78
C SER A 132 24.61 30.73 14.16
N PRO A 133 24.22 30.53 15.43
CA PRO A 133 23.15 29.59 15.73
C PRO A 133 21.93 30.02 14.92
N GLU A 134 21.36 29.07 14.18
CA GLU A 134 20.21 29.29 13.31
C GLU A 134 19.15 30.14 14.04
N LYS A 135 18.73 31.26 13.44
CA LYS A 135 17.46 31.93 13.75
C LYS A 135 16.25 31.10 13.26
N SER A 136 16.42 29.82 12.94
CA SER A 136 15.27 28.93 12.80
C SER A 136 14.89 28.46 14.18
N SER A 137 13.62 28.65 14.53
CA SER A 137 12.99 27.97 15.65
C SER A 137 13.46 26.50 15.70
N PRO A 138 13.80 25.97 16.89
CA PRO A 138 14.21 24.58 17.00
C PRO A 138 13.14 23.70 16.36
N ILE A 139 13.53 22.83 15.44
CA ILE A 139 12.63 21.86 14.81
C ILE A 139 11.91 21.12 15.93
N LYS A 140 10.59 21.30 16.05
CA LYS A 140 9.79 20.56 17.03
C LYS A 140 9.97 19.07 16.74
N ALA A 141 10.30 18.31 17.78
CA ALA A 141 10.53 16.88 17.66
C ALA A 141 9.29 16.17 17.08
N MET A 142 8.11 16.57 17.54
CA MET A 142 6.83 16.02 17.10
C MET A 142 5.78 17.13 17.06
N GLU A 143 4.88 17.07 16.08
CA GLU A 143 3.71 17.94 15.98
C GLU A 143 2.45 17.14 16.34
N GLU A 144 1.64 17.65 17.27
CA GLU A 144 0.37 17.03 17.63
C GLU A 144 -0.57 17.05 16.43
N MET A 145 -1.12 15.89 16.08
CA MET A 145 -1.98 15.75 14.91
C MET A 145 -3.43 15.78 15.33
N GLN A 146 -4.26 16.61 14.68
CA GLN A 146 -5.70 16.56 14.88
C GLN A 146 -6.25 15.21 14.40
N VAL A 147 -6.76 14.42 15.35
CA VAL A 147 -7.32 13.09 15.11
C VAL A 147 -8.42 12.80 16.13
N SER A 148 -9.47 12.10 15.71
CA SER A 148 -10.44 11.56 16.67
C SER A 148 -9.82 10.43 17.48
N SER A 149 -10.18 10.33 18.76
CA SER A 149 -9.78 9.22 19.61
C SER A 149 -10.16 7.87 19.01
N LEU A 150 -9.36 6.85 19.32
CA LEU A 150 -9.69 5.47 18.97
C LEU A 150 -10.91 5.02 19.79
N VAL A 151 -11.76 4.24 19.16
CA VAL A 151 -12.98 3.69 19.76
C VAL A 151 -12.86 2.18 19.76
N GLY A 152 -13.09 1.60 20.93
CA GLY A 152 -13.10 0.15 21.09
C GLY A 152 -11.81 -0.43 21.65
N GLN A 153 -11.95 -1.61 22.24
CA GLN A 153 -10.85 -2.32 22.87
C GLN A 153 -9.89 -2.89 21.82
N GLN A 154 -10.41 -3.34 20.68
CA GLN A 154 -9.60 -3.90 19.59
C GLN A 154 -8.67 -2.84 19.00
N ALA A 155 -9.19 -1.65 18.69
CA ALA A 155 -8.39 -0.56 18.15
C ALA A 155 -7.26 -0.13 19.10
N THR A 156 -7.53 -0.14 20.41
CA THR A 156 -6.55 0.18 21.44
C THR A 156 -5.49 -0.92 21.55
N SER A 157 -5.90 -2.20 21.53
CA SER A 157 -4.99 -3.35 21.52
C SER A 157 -4.08 -3.36 20.30
N ASP A 158 -4.63 -3.11 19.11
CA ASP A 158 -3.86 -3.06 17.86
C ASP A 158 -2.85 -1.90 17.87
N MET A 159 -3.22 -0.75 18.44
CA MET A 159 -2.29 0.37 18.64
C MET A 159 -1.14 -0.01 19.57
N MET A 160 -1.41 -0.71 20.68
CA MET A 160 -0.36 -1.14 21.62
C MET A 160 0.59 -2.16 21.00
N LYS A 161 0.07 -3.13 20.24
CA LYS A 161 0.91 -4.07 19.48
C LYS A 161 1.78 -3.34 18.46
N LEU A 162 1.20 -2.38 17.73
CA LEU A 162 1.95 -1.58 16.77
C LEU A 162 3.02 -0.72 17.46
N LEU A 163 2.75 -0.22 18.67
CA LEU A 163 3.72 0.51 19.49
C LEU A 163 4.89 -0.37 19.91
N GLU A 164 4.65 -1.63 20.28
CA GLU A 164 5.71 -2.60 20.60
C GLU A 164 6.60 -2.88 19.37
N ILE A 165 5.98 -3.15 18.22
CA ILE A 165 6.71 -3.34 16.94
C ILE A 165 7.53 -2.10 16.59
N LEU A 166 6.97 -0.90 16.82
CA LEU A 166 7.62 0.37 16.58
C LEU A 166 8.72 0.71 17.60
N LYS A 167 8.73 0.09 18.77
CA LYS A 167 9.82 0.26 19.77
C LYS A 167 10.97 -0.74 19.57
N SER A 168 10.73 -1.89 18.93
CA SER A 168 11.79 -2.85 18.61
C SER A 168 12.84 -2.26 17.66
N ASP A 169 14.11 -2.52 17.95
CA ASP A 169 15.25 -1.99 17.19
C ASP A 169 15.52 -2.75 15.88
N ASP A 170 15.03 -3.99 15.80
CA ASP A 170 15.24 -4.88 14.65
C ASP A 170 14.38 -4.48 13.44
N ASN A 171 13.24 -3.84 13.69
CA ASN A 171 12.22 -3.58 12.67
C ASN A 171 12.40 -2.21 12.01
N LYS A 172 13.23 -2.05 10.98
CA LYS A 172 13.48 -0.73 10.36
C LYS A 172 12.29 -0.22 9.54
N ARG A 173 11.62 -1.11 8.82
CA ARG A 173 10.50 -0.82 7.91
C ARG A 173 9.26 -1.57 8.39
N ILE A 174 8.22 -0.82 8.70
CA ILE A 174 6.95 -1.36 9.20
C ILE A 174 5.84 -0.96 8.23
N GLY A 175 5.06 -1.94 7.79
CA GLY A 175 3.95 -1.74 6.85
C GLY A 175 2.62 -2.00 7.54
N VAL A 176 1.82 -0.94 7.74
CA VAL A 176 0.45 -1.05 8.23
C VAL A 176 -0.49 -1.13 7.04
N TRP A 177 -1.12 -2.29 6.84
CA TRP A 177 -1.93 -2.52 5.65
C TRP A 177 -3.33 -3.05 5.98
N GLY A 178 -4.24 -2.99 5.02
CA GLY A 178 -5.63 -3.43 5.19
C GLY A 178 -6.61 -2.69 4.29
N LYS A 179 -7.89 -3.03 4.39
CA LYS A 179 -8.97 -2.47 3.56
C LYS A 179 -9.02 -0.94 3.54
N GLY A 180 -9.48 -0.38 2.42
CA GLY A 180 -9.84 1.04 2.36
C GLY A 180 -10.87 1.38 3.43
N GLY A 181 -10.72 2.53 4.11
CA GLY A 181 -11.69 2.96 5.13
C GLY A 181 -11.60 2.25 6.50
N ILE A 182 -10.63 1.35 6.70
CA ILE A 182 -10.45 0.60 7.97
C ILE A 182 -9.81 1.41 9.12
N GLY A 183 -9.33 2.63 8.85
CA GLY A 183 -8.76 3.50 9.87
C GLY A 183 -7.23 3.49 10.00
N LYS A 184 -6.47 2.93 9.06
CA LYS A 184 -4.98 2.93 9.07
C LYS A 184 -4.37 4.29 9.45
N THR A 185 -4.71 5.34 8.70
CA THR A 185 -4.25 6.71 8.95
C THR A 185 -4.64 7.20 10.35
N THR A 186 -5.84 6.87 10.81
CA THR A 186 -6.33 7.23 12.16
C THR A 186 -5.55 6.50 13.25
N SER A 187 -5.25 5.21 13.08
CA SER A 187 -4.46 4.42 14.02
C SER A 187 -3.02 4.94 14.12
N VAL A 188 -2.39 5.24 12.98
CA VAL A 188 -1.02 5.77 12.99
C VAL A 188 -0.96 7.18 13.58
N LYS A 189 -1.94 8.06 13.29
CA LYS A 189 -2.02 9.38 13.94
C LYS A 189 -2.17 9.29 15.46
N ASN A 190 -3.06 8.43 15.96
CA ASN A 190 -3.22 8.23 17.39
C ASN A 190 -1.96 7.63 18.03
N LEU A 191 -1.27 6.71 17.35
CA LEU A 191 0.02 6.17 17.79
C LEU A 191 1.07 7.26 17.94
N ILE A 192 1.17 8.16 16.95
CA ILE A 192 2.13 9.29 17.00
C ILE A 192 1.77 10.23 18.15
N ASN A 193 0.50 10.59 18.33
CA ASN A 193 0.08 11.43 19.45
C ASN A 193 0.36 10.77 20.81
N HIS A 194 0.16 9.45 20.93
CA HIS A 194 0.52 8.71 22.14
C HIS A 194 2.03 8.76 22.40
N LEU A 195 2.86 8.64 21.35
CA LEU A 195 4.31 8.82 21.46
C LEU A 195 4.68 10.26 21.87
N CYS A 196 3.95 11.28 21.40
CA CYS A 196 4.16 12.68 21.82
C CYS A 196 3.95 12.88 23.33
N ASN A 197 2.99 12.16 23.90
CA ASN A 197 2.63 12.29 25.32
C ASN A 197 3.43 11.35 26.24
N SER A 198 4.21 10.43 25.67
CA SER A 198 5.00 9.43 26.41
C SER A 198 6.42 9.92 26.68
N SER A 199 6.85 9.95 27.94
CA SER A 199 8.26 10.21 28.32
C SER A 199 8.97 8.90 28.70
N PRO A 200 10.19 8.62 28.20
CA PRO A 200 11.03 9.44 27.32
C PRO A 200 10.66 9.35 25.83
N ASN A 201 10.90 10.45 25.09
CA ASN A 201 10.71 10.50 23.63
C ASN A 201 11.67 9.55 22.92
N PHE A 202 11.12 8.52 22.28
CA PHE A 202 11.89 7.51 21.55
C PHE A 202 12.45 8.02 20.22
N PHE A 203 11.77 9.01 19.61
CA PHE A 203 12.16 9.62 18.35
C PHE A 203 12.43 11.11 18.52
N ASN A 204 13.46 11.60 17.84
CA ASN A 204 13.83 13.01 17.84
C ASN A 204 13.08 13.84 16.82
N ILE A 205 12.65 13.21 15.73
CA ILE A 205 11.86 13.85 14.71
C ILE A 205 10.90 12.84 14.11
N VAL A 206 9.64 13.25 13.99
CA VAL A 206 8.63 12.54 13.20
C VAL A 206 8.31 13.37 11.97
N ILE A 207 8.48 12.76 10.81
CA ILE A 207 8.21 13.34 9.50
C ILE A 207 7.00 12.62 8.92
N TRP A 208 5.87 13.32 8.85
CA TRP A 208 4.67 12.80 8.20
C TRP A 208 4.65 13.25 6.74
N VAL A 209 4.50 12.29 5.83
CA VAL A 209 4.40 12.53 4.39
C VAL A 209 3.13 11.87 3.87
N GLN A 210 2.27 12.65 3.26
CA GLN A 210 1.13 12.12 2.53
C GLN A 210 1.56 11.80 1.10
N VAL A 211 1.35 10.55 0.68
CA VAL A 211 1.67 10.09 -0.67
C VAL A 211 0.43 10.25 -1.56
N SER A 212 0.61 10.92 -2.70
CA SER A 212 -0.44 11.06 -3.71
C SER A 212 -0.64 9.73 -4.45
N ARG A 213 -1.83 9.57 -5.04
CA ARG A 213 -2.14 8.39 -5.87
C ARG A 213 -1.20 8.27 -7.06
N ASP A 214 -0.99 9.38 -7.75
CA ASP A 214 0.04 9.49 -8.77
C ASP A 214 1.36 9.80 -8.05
N LEU A 215 2.31 8.85 -8.08
CA LEU A 215 3.57 9.00 -7.37
C LEU A 215 4.34 10.19 -7.91
N ASN A 216 4.54 11.19 -7.05
CA ASN A 216 5.33 12.37 -7.36
C ASN A 216 6.44 12.53 -6.31
N LEU A 217 7.65 12.13 -6.69
CA LEU A 217 8.82 12.20 -5.83
C LEU A 217 9.14 13.64 -5.40
N SER A 218 8.93 14.65 -6.25
CA SER A 218 9.21 16.04 -5.89
C SER A 218 8.25 16.56 -4.82
N MET A 219 6.99 16.12 -4.83
CA MET A 219 6.02 16.45 -3.79
C MET A 219 6.36 15.79 -2.45
N ILE A 220 6.83 14.54 -2.47
CA ILE A 220 7.35 13.85 -1.29
C ILE A 220 8.56 14.59 -0.70
N GLN A 221 9.55 14.90 -1.54
CA GLN A 221 10.74 15.64 -1.14
C GLN A 221 10.40 17.03 -0.60
N THR A 222 9.45 17.74 -1.21
CA THR A 222 9.01 19.06 -0.76
C THR A 222 8.38 19.01 0.62
N GLN A 223 7.57 18.00 0.92
CA GLN A 223 6.99 17.79 2.26
C GLN A 223 8.07 17.54 3.31
N ILE A 224 9.05 16.68 3.00
CA ILE A 224 10.18 16.38 3.87
C ILE A 224 11.06 17.63 4.08
N ALA A 225 11.39 18.33 3.00
CA ALA A 225 12.21 19.53 3.02
C ALA A 225 11.58 20.64 3.89
N LYS A 226 10.27 20.88 3.74
CA LYS A 226 9.51 21.81 4.59
C LYS A 226 9.61 21.43 6.07
N ARG A 227 9.45 20.14 6.39
CA ARG A 227 9.53 19.63 7.77
C ARG A 227 10.92 19.75 8.37
N LEU A 228 11.97 19.69 7.53
CA LEU A 228 13.37 19.85 7.91
C LEU A 228 13.86 21.31 7.83
N HIS A 229 12.97 22.27 7.54
CA HIS A 229 13.28 23.69 7.29
C HIS A 229 14.37 23.90 6.21
N LEU A 230 14.35 23.07 5.16
CA LEU A 230 15.18 23.23 3.97
C LEU A 230 14.46 24.15 2.95
N LYS A 231 15.19 25.10 2.37
CA LYS A 231 14.68 25.96 1.29
C LYS A 231 14.54 25.14 0.01
N VAL A 232 13.39 25.17 -0.65
CA VAL A 232 13.23 24.57 -1.98
C VAL A 232 13.31 25.68 -3.01
N GLU A 233 14.23 25.57 -3.95
CA GLU A 233 14.51 26.59 -4.97
C GLU A 233 13.85 26.22 -6.31
N ALA A 234 13.53 27.22 -7.14
CA ALA A 234 12.81 27.01 -8.41
C ALA A 234 13.60 26.18 -9.44
N GLY A 235 14.92 26.01 -9.26
CA GLY A 235 15.79 25.18 -10.09
C GLY A 235 16.19 23.84 -9.46
N ASP A 236 15.63 23.49 -8.29
CA ASP A 236 15.98 22.23 -7.62
C ASP A 236 15.57 21.02 -8.49
N THR A 237 16.54 20.17 -8.78
CA THR A 237 16.28 18.85 -9.35
C THR A 237 15.91 17.87 -8.23
N THR A 238 15.22 16.78 -8.56
CA THR A 238 14.93 15.70 -7.60
C THR A 238 16.22 15.19 -6.93
N HIS A 239 17.33 15.14 -7.66
CA HIS A 239 18.62 14.69 -7.13
C HIS A 239 19.28 15.71 -6.18
N SER A 240 19.28 17.00 -6.52
CA SER A 240 19.87 18.04 -5.65
C SER A 240 19.14 18.13 -4.31
N LEU A 241 17.81 18.10 -4.34
CA LEU A 241 17.00 18.13 -3.12
C LEU A 241 17.16 16.85 -2.29
N ALA A 242 17.23 15.67 -2.93
CA ALA A 242 17.50 14.40 -2.25
C ALA A 242 18.81 14.45 -1.46
N ASN A 243 19.89 14.92 -2.07
CA ASN A 243 21.20 15.02 -1.42
C ASN A 243 21.16 15.95 -0.20
N ARG A 244 20.44 17.06 -0.29
CA ARG A 244 20.27 18.02 0.81
C ARG A 244 19.45 17.42 1.96
N ILE A 245 18.38 16.68 1.65
CA ILE A 245 17.58 15.94 2.62
C ILE A 245 18.46 14.90 3.33
N LEU A 246 19.19 14.08 2.57
CA LEU A 246 20.05 13.03 3.09
C LEU A 246 21.10 13.57 4.06
N ARG A 247 21.81 14.63 3.67
CA ARG A 247 22.81 15.31 4.53
C ARG A 247 22.18 15.82 5.82
N ARG A 248 21.02 16.49 5.72
CA ARG A 248 20.31 17.03 6.89
C ARG A 248 19.86 15.95 7.87
N LEU A 249 19.40 14.80 7.36
CA LEU A 249 19.00 13.66 8.19
C LEU A 249 20.23 13.03 8.88
N LYS A 250 21.33 12.79 8.16
CA LYS A 250 22.57 12.21 8.72
C LYS A 250 23.18 13.09 9.82
N MET A 251 23.32 14.39 9.58
CA MET A 251 23.86 15.30 10.60
C MET A 251 23.05 15.28 11.91
N ARG A 252 21.72 15.14 11.82
CA ARG A 252 20.86 15.06 13.00
C ARG A 252 21.04 13.75 13.77
N VAL A 253 21.23 12.64 13.06
CA VAL A 253 21.54 11.34 13.67
C VAL A 253 22.86 11.42 14.43
N GLU A 254 23.91 11.94 13.80
CA GLU A 254 25.25 12.06 14.38
C GLU A 254 25.28 12.99 15.60
N ALA A 255 24.62 14.16 15.50
CA ALA A 255 24.62 15.16 16.57
C ALA A 255 23.80 14.73 17.80
N THR A 256 22.77 13.89 17.64
CA THR A 256 21.82 13.60 18.72
C THR A 256 21.80 12.14 19.19
N ARG A 257 22.50 11.23 18.49
CA ARG A 257 22.51 9.77 18.76
C ARG A 257 21.11 9.15 18.92
N ARG A 258 20.11 9.70 18.24
CA ARG A 258 18.69 9.31 18.41
C ARG A 258 17.98 9.13 17.07
N LYS A 259 16.82 8.45 17.13
CA LYS A 259 16.12 7.88 15.97
C LYS A 259 15.19 8.87 15.29
N ILE A 260 15.07 8.74 13.97
CA ILE A 260 14.17 9.47 13.08
C ILE A 260 13.03 8.52 12.69
N LEU A 261 11.78 8.99 12.74
CA LEU A 261 10.63 8.26 12.21
C LEU A 261 10.06 8.96 10.99
N LEU A 262 10.08 8.28 9.85
CA LEU A 262 9.42 8.71 8.61
C LEU A 262 8.10 7.94 8.47
N VAL A 263 7.00 8.66 8.35
CA VAL A 263 5.66 8.10 8.14
C VAL A 263 5.19 8.41 6.73
N LEU A 264 5.03 7.38 5.91
CA LEU A 264 4.53 7.46 4.53
C LEU A 264 3.06 7.02 4.51
N ASP A 265 2.12 7.96 4.46
CA ASP A 265 0.69 7.68 4.53
C ASP A 265 0.05 7.50 3.14
N ASP A 266 -0.77 6.47 3.01
CA ASP A 266 -1.53 6.05 1.82
C ASP A 266 -0.64 5.78 0.60
N VAL A 267 0.36 4.90 0.77
CA VAL A 267 1.27 4.47 -0.32
C VAL A 267 0.57 3.51 -1.27
N TRP A 268 0.60 3.82 -2.57
CA TRP A 268 -0.07 3.07 -3.63
C TRP A 268 0.87 2.16 -4.44
N GLU A 269 2.13 2.55 -4.60
CA GLU A 269 3.15 1.78 -5.33
C GLU A 269 4.53 1.92 -4.67
N LYS A 270 5.52 1.17 -5.16
CA LYS A 270 6.89 1.20 -4.62
C LYS A 270 7.51 2.59 -4.79
N ILE A 271 8.04 3.14 -3.69
CA ILE A 271 8.75 4.43 -3.67
C ILE A 271 10.25 4.17 -3.65
N ASP A 272 10.98 4.85 -4.53
CA ASP A 272 12.44 4.90 -4.47
C ASP A 272 12.92 5.81 -3.33
N LEU A 273 13.19 5.22 -2.17
CA LEU A 273 13.64 5.93 -0.98
C LEU A 273 15.02 6.59 -1.16
N ASP A 274 15.89 5.99 -1.96
CA ASP A 274 17.23 6.52 -2.21
C ASP A 274 17.11 7.76 -3.11
N GLY A 275 16.25 7.71 -4.13
CA GLY A 275 15.87 8.86 -4.95
C GLY A 275 15.20 10.01 -4.18
N VAL A 276 14.52 9.72 -3.07
CA VAL A 276 13.99 10.76 -2.16
C VAL A 276 15.08 11.37 -1.27
N GLY A 277 16.18 10.65 -1.02
CA GLY A 277 17.24 11.06 -0.09
C GLY A 277 17.05 10.55 1.34
N ILE A 278 16.31 9.46 1.52
CA ILE A 278 16.11 8.84 2.84
C ILE A 278 17.25 7.84 3.11
N PRO A 279 17.96 7.92 4.24
CA PRO A 279 19.01 6.95 4.62
C PRO A 279 18.39 5.61 5.06
N SER A 280 17.76 4.89 4.13
CA SER A 280 16.90 3.74 4.40
C SER A 280 17.62 2.50 4.96
N ARG A 281 18.96 2.50 4.92
CA ARG A 281 19.82 1.42 5.45
C ARG A 281 20.32 1.69 6.87
N ASP A 282 20.30 2.95 7.28
CA ASP A 282 20.79 3.40 8.58
C ASP A 282 19.85 2.94 9.70
N SER A 283 20.42 2.37 10.76
CA SER A 283 19.67 1.93 11.96
C SER A 283 18.94 3.07 12.67
N CYS A 284 19.34 4.31 12.42
CA CYS A 284 18.72 5.48 13.03
C CYS A 284 17.49 5.98 12.28
N CYS A 285 17.17 5.46 11.09
CA CYS A 285 15.99 5.84 10.32
C CYS A 285 14.95 4.72 10.30
N LYS A 286 13.81 4.96 10.96
CA LYS A 286 12.67 4.05 10.99
C LYS A 286 11.59 4.52 10.02
N ILE A 287 11.05 3.61 9.23
CA ILE A 287 10.04 3.91 8.22
C ILE A 287 8.76 3.17 8.58
N LEU A 288 7.67 3.91 8.70
CA LEU A 288 6.33 3.39 8.87
C LEU A 288 5.50 3.80 7.66
N LEU A 289 4.90 2.85 6.96
CA LEU A 289 4.03 3.15 5.83
C LEU A 289 2.62 2.61 6.04
N THR A 290 1.62 3.35 5.58
CA THR A 290 0.24 2.86 5.49
C THR A 290 -0.10 2.57 4.04
N THR A 291 -0.75 1.43 3.78
CA THR A 291 -1.14 1.05 2.41
C THR A 291 -2.41 0.22 2.38
N ARG A 292 -3.06 0.14 1.22
CA ARG A 292 -4.22 -0.73 0.96
C ARG A 292 -3.83 -2.03 0.27
N SER A 293 -2.55 -2.20 -0.06
CA SER A 293 -2.05 -3.34 -0.81
C SER A 293 -0.86 -3.99 -0.10
N PHE A 294 -0.95 -5.29 0.14
CA PHE A 294 0.17 -6.07 0.66
C PHE A 294 1.33 -6.16 -0.35
N ASP A 295 1.04 -6.07 -1.65
CA ASP A 295 2.08 -6.01 -2.69
C ASP A 295 3.00 -4.79 -2.52
N VAL A 296 2.47 -3.66 -2.04
CA VAL A 296 3.27 -2.47 -1.72
C VAL A 296 4.22 -2.74 -0.57
N CYS A 297 3.76 -3.45 0.49
CA CYS A 297 4.63 -3.86 1.59
C CYS A 297 5.79 -4.74 1.09
N ARG A 298 5.50 -5.68 0.18
CA ARG A 298 6.53 -6.52 -0.47
C ARG A 298 7.49 -5.69 -1.32
N GLY A 299 6.97 -4.80 -2.16
CA GLY A 299 7.76 -3.92 -3.04
C GLY A 299 8.66 -2.95 -2.27
N MET A 300 8.23 -2.50 -1.08
CA MET A 300 9.00 -1.66 -0.16
C MET A 300 9.95 -2.46 0.76
N SER A 301 9.93 -3.80 0.67
CA SER A 301 10.74 -4.70 1.50
C SER A 301 10.58 -4.39 2.99
N VAL A 302 9.32 -4.38 3.45
CA VAL A 302 8.96 -4.18 4.86
C VAL A 302 9.46 -5.36 5.70
N ASP A 303 10.05 -5.07 6.86
CA ASP A 303 10.53 -6.09 7.81
C ASP A 303 9.35 -6.73 8.57
N VAL A 304 8.39 -5.90 8.99
CA VAL A 304 7.19 -6.35 9.70
C VAL A 304 5.94 -5.73 9.09
N SER A 305 5.06 -6.58 8.57
CA SER A 305 3.74 -6.18 8.09
C SER A 305 2.67 -6.38 9.17
N PHE A 306 1.94 -5.32 9.50
CA PHE A 306 0.83 -5.33 10.45
C PHE A 306 -0.49 -5.12 9.71
N GLN A 307 -1.32 -6.16 9.63
CA GLN A 307 -2.63 -6.09 9.01
C GLN A 307 -3.66 -5.56 10.00
N LEU A 308 -4.34 -4.46 9.67
CA LEU A 308 -5.51 -4.02 10.42
C LEU A 308 -6.75 -4.82 10.00
N ASN A 309 -7.45 -5.35 11.01
CA ASN A 309 -8.65 -6.15 10.85
C ASN A 309 -9.91 -5.29 11.05
N LEU A 310 -11.05 -5.82 10.57
CA LEU A 310 -12.35 -5.18 10.77
C LEU A 310 -12.68 -5.11 12.27
N MET A 311 -13.49 -4.12 12.64
CA MET A 311 -13.93 -3.95 14.03
C MET A 311 -14.87 -5.09 14.43
N SER A 312 -14.77 -5.52 15.68
CA SER A 312 -15.76 -6.38 16.32
C SER A 312 -17.15 -5.74 16.30
N GLU A 313 -18.21 -6.56 16.44
CA GLU A 313 -19.58 -6.04 16.46
C GLU A 313 -19.82 -5.04 17.61
N ASP A 314 -19.19 -5.27 18.76
CA ASP A 314 -19.28 -4.39 19.92
C ASP A 314 -18.56 -3.05 19.69
N ASP A 315 -17.32 -3.10 19.17
CA ASP A 315 -16.57 -1.88 18.86
C ASP A 315 -17.24 -1.08 17.73
N ALA A 316 -17.79 -1.77 16.74
CA ALA A 316 -18.59 -1.17 15.67
C ALA A 316 -19.84 -0.48 16.21
N TRP A 317 -20.55 -1.12 17.16
CA TRP A 317 -21.70 -0.52 17.84
C TRP A 317 -21.30 0.73 18.64
N ASN A 318 -20.20 0.66 19.39
CA ASN A 318 -19.70 1.78 20.19
C ASN A 318 -19.32 2.99 19.31
N LEU A 319 -18.65 2.75 18.18
CA LEU A 319 -18.34 3.80 17.20
C LEU A 319 -19.60 4.42 16.60
N PHE A 320 -20.61 3.60 16.34
CA PHE A 320 -21.90 4.08 15.83
C PHE A 320 -22.61 4.96 16.87
N VAL A 321 -22.68 4.52 18.13
CA VAL A 321 -23.28 5.27 19.24
C VAL A 321 -22.64 6.66 19.38
N GLN A 322 -21.31 6.73 19.37
CA GLN A 322 -20.59 8.02 19.41
C GLN A 322 -20.88 8.90 18.20
N SER A 323 -21.19 8.32 17.04
CA SER A 323 -21.48 9.06 15.82
C SER A 323 -22.91 9.63 15.81
N VAL A 324 -23.89 8.89 16.33
CA VAL A 324 -25.32 9.27 16.32
C VAL A 324 -25.71 10.12 17.52
N GLY A 325 -25.27 9.77 18.73
CA GLY A 325 -25.73 10.41 19.97
C GLY A 325 -27.00 9.80 20.57
N SER A 326 -27.71 10.59 21.39
CA SER A 326 -28.78 10.13 22.28
C SER A 326 -30.08 9.68 21.60
N VAL A 327 -30.28 9.99 20.31
CA VAL A 327 -31.45 9.56 19.54
C VAL A 327 -31.62 8.04 19.51
N LEU A 328 -30.55 7.26 19.70
CA LEU A 328 -30.62 5.80 19.72
C LEU A 328 -31.47 5.21 20.85
N TYR A 329 -31.72 5.98 21.91
CA TYR A 329 -32.50 5.54 23.07
C TYR A 329 -34.01 5.78 22.91
N LEU A 330 -34.45 6.35 21.78
CA LEU A 330 -35.88 6.47 21.47
C LEU A 330 -36.46 5.11 21.06
N ASP A 331 -37.72 4.88 21.45
CA ASP A 331 -38.42 3.63 21.18
C ASP A 331 -38.50 3.31 19.69
N GLY A 332 -38.13 2.07 19.36
CA GLY A 332 -38.18 1.55 17.99
C GLY A 332 -36.98 1.89 17.10
N ILE A 333 -36.01 2.70 17.55
CA ILE A 333 -34.80 3.05 16.76
C ILE A 333 -33.68 2.03 16.90
N GLN A 334 -33.48 1.48 18.11
CA GLN A 334 -32.33 0.63 18.41
C GLN A 334 -32.26 -0.64 17.53
N SER A 335 -33.42 -1.26 17.24
CA SER A 335 -33.48 -2.47 16.41
C SER A 335 -33.08 -2.22 14.94
N PRO A 336 -33.66 -1.23 14.22
CA PRO A 336 -33.13 -0.79 12.93
C PRO A 336 -31.66 -0.37 12.97
N ALA A 337 -31.23 0.36 14.01
CA ALA A 337 -29.85 0.81 14.16
C ALA A 337 -28.86 -0.37 14.21
N ARG A 338 -29.15 -1.41 15.00
CA ARG A 338 -28.30 -2.62 15.07
C ARG A 338 -28.19 -3.32 13.72
N LYS A 339 -29.29 -3.39 12.95
CA LYS A 339 -29.27 -3.95 11.59
C LYS A 339 -28.41 -3.13 10.63
N ILE A 340 -28.44 -1.80 10.74
CA ILE A 340 -27.58 -0.91 9.95
C ILE A 340 -26.10 -1.16 10.30
N VAL A 341 -25.74 -1.19 11.58
CA VAL A 341 -24.35 -1.44 12.01
C VAL A 341 -23.85 -2.81 11.57
N ALA A 342 -24.66 -3.85 11.74
CA ALA A 342 -24.34 -5.20 11.27
C ALA A 342 -24.11 -5.23 9.76
N SER A 343 -24.87 -4.43 8.99
CA SER A 343 -24.68 -4.29 7.56
C SER A 343 -23.40 -3.55 7.16
N CYS A 344 -22.75 -2.80 8.06
CA CYS A 344 -21.43 -2.23 7.77
C CYS A 344 -20.28 -3.24 7.88
N ARG A 345 -20.54 -4.42 8.46
CA ARG A 345 -19.57 -5.51 8.66
C ARG A 345 -18.25 -5.03 9.29
N GLY A 346 -18.34 -4.13 10.28
CA GLY A 346 -17.17 -3.65 11.02
C GLY A 346 -16.28 -2.66 10.26
N LEU A 347 -16.73 -2.10 9.13
CA LEU A 347 -15.98 -1.08 8.38
C LEU A 347 -16.20 0.33 9.00
N PRO A 348 -15.19 0.95 9.64
CA PRO A 348 -15.34 2.21 10.37
C PRO A 348 -15.84 3.38 9.52
N LEU A 349 -15.35 3.51 8.28
CA LEU A 349 -15.76 4.57 7.36
C LEU A 349 -17.28 4.55 7.12
N ALA A 350 -17.83 3.38 6.81
CA ALA A 350 -19.27 3.22 6.58
C ALA A 350 -20.09 3.49 7.85
N ILE A 351 -19.64 2.96 8.99
CA ILE A 351 -20.28 3.16 10.30
C ILE A 351 -20.35 4.66 10.65
N LYS A 352 -19.23 5.38 10.53
CA LYS A 352 -19.13 6.79 10.90
C LYS A 352 -19.95 7.67 9.96
N THR A 353 -19.92 7.41 8.66
CA THR A 353 -20.73 8.18 7.68
C THR A 353 -22.23 7.95 7.91
N LEU A 354 -22.67 6.70 8.07
CA LEU A 354 -24.08 6.41 8.36
C LEU A 354 -24.52 7.02 9.69
N GLY A 355 -23.70 6.89 10.73
CA GLY A 355 -24.01 7.45 12.04
C GLY A 355 -24.15 8.98 12.00
N LYS A 356 -23.28 9.67 11.27
CA LYS A 356 -23.41 11.11 11.04
C LYS A 356 -24.67 11.48 10.25
N SER A 357 -25.02 10.69 9.23
CA SER A 357 -26.21 10.95 8.41
C SER A 357 -27.54 10.78 9.17
N LEU A 358 -27.52 9.97 10.24
CA LEU A 358 -28.69 9.64 11.08
C LEU A 358 -28.68 10.40 12.41
N ARG A 359 -27.68 11.25 12.65
CA ARG A 359 -27.61 12.09 13.84
C ARG A 359 -28.84 12.98 13.92
N ASP A 360 -29.40 13.10 15.12
CA ASP A 360 -30.56 13.96 15.42
C ASP A 360 -31.83 13.62 14.61
N THR A 361 -31.98 12.38 14.11
CA THR A 361 -33.17 11.92 13.35
C THR A 361 -34.12 11.03 14.18
N PRO A 362 -35.18 11.58 14.79
CA PRO A 362 -36.05 10.80 15.68
C PRO A 362 -37.07 9.92 14.92
N GLN A 363 -37.26 10.10 13.61
CA GLN A 363 -38.27 9.37 12.86
C GLN A 363 -37.80 7.94 12.54
N THR A 364 -38.36 6.94 13.22
CA THR A 364 -38.07 5.51 13.01
C THR A 364 -38.23 5.04 11.54
N ALA A 365 -39.08 5.70 10.77
CA ALA A 365 -39.24 5.42 9.33
C ALA A 365 -37.95 5.69 8.53
N ILE A 366 -37.19 6.73 8.87
CA ILE A 366 -35.91 7.06 8.21
C ILE A 366 -34.89 5.96 8.47
N TRP A 367 -34.82 5.44 9.69
CA TRP A 367 -33.94 4.33 10.07
C TRP A 367 -34.26 3.05 9.30
N ARG A 368 -35.54 2.68 9.23
CA ARG A 368 -36.00 1.51 8.46
C ARG A 368 -35.71 1.67 6.97
N ASN A 369 -35.97 2.86 6.41
CA ASN A 369 -35.69 3.15 5.01
C ASN A 369 -34.18 3.08 4.71
N THR A 370 -33.36 3.65 5.59
CA THR A 370 -31.90 3.63 5.47
C THR A 370 -31.38 2.20 5.43
N TYR A 371 -31.77 1.35 6.38
CA TYR A 371 -31.42 -0.07 6.36
C TYR A 371 -31.74 -0.76 5.03
N LEU A 372 -32.91 -0.47 4.45
CA LEU A 372 -33.36 -1.09 3.19
C LEU A 372 -32.66 -0.53 1.94
N ARG A 373 -32.19 0.72 1.96
CA ARG A 373 -31.83 1.45 0.74
C ARG A 373 -30.40 1.99 0.70
N TRP A 374 -29.66 2.05 1.80
CA TRP A 374 -28.34 2.68 1.80
C TRP A 374 -27.31 1.95 0.93
N ARG A 375 -27.49 0.64 0.73
CA ARG A 375 -26.67 -0.22 -0.16
C ARG A 375 -27.11 -0.17 -1.62
N CYS A 376 -28.27 0.42 -1.90
CA CYS A 376 -28.74 0.64 -3.25
C CYS A 376 -28.36 2.07 -3.66
N SER A 377 -27.96 2.29 -4.91
CA SER A 377 -27.62 3.60 -5.50
C SER A 377 -28.84 4.56 -5.51
N SER A 378 -29.32 4.94 -4.33
CA SER A 378 -30.55 5.71 -4.14
C SER A 378 -30.23 7.21 -4.09
N PRO A 379 -30.99 8.06 -4.80
CA PRO A 379 -30.78 9.51 -4.80
C PRO A 379 -30.79 10.15 -3.41
N LEU A 380 -31.52 9.55 -2.46
CA LEU A 380 -31.62 10.00 -1.07
C LEU A 380 -30.29 9.91 -0.31
N PHE A 381 -29.34 9.12 -0.80
CA PHE A 381 -28.07 8.82 -0.13
C PHE A 381 -26.84 9.23 -0.96
N LYS A 382 -26.94 10.24 -1.84
CA LYS A 382 -25.81 10.77 -2.63
C LYS A 382 -24.56 11.08 -1.79
N ASN A 383 -24.75 11.48 -0.52
CA ASN A 383 -23.64 11.73 0.40
C ASN A 383 -22.88 10.45 0.77
N ILE A 384 -23.56 9.30 0.88
CA ILE A 384 -22.93 8.00 1.15
C ILE A 384 -22.06 7.56 -0.02
N GLU A 385 -22.55 7.74 -1.25
CA GLU A 385 -21.75 7.43 -2.44
C GLU A 385 -20.45 8.24 -2.45
N LYS A 386 -20.54 9.54 -2.16
CA LYS A 386 -19.39 10.44 -2.12
C LYS A 386 -18.42 10.14 -0.97
N GLU A 387 -18.91 9.84 0.23
CA GLU A 387 -18.08 9.69 1.43
C GLU A 387 -17.60 8.25 1.69
N VAL A 388 -18.30 7.24 1.18
CA VAL A 388 -17.95 5.83 1.37
C VAL A 388 -17.49 5.22 0.06
N PHE A 389 -18.34 5.20 -0.98
CA PHE A 389 -18.02 4.45 -2.19
C PHE A 389 -16.87 5.07 -2.99
N ARG A 390 -16.79 6.40 -3.16
CA ARG A 390 -15.67 7.03 -3.89
C ARG A 390 -14.30 6.79 -3.23
N PRO A 391 -14.12 6.95 -1.91
CA PRO A 391 -12.84 6.61 -1.27
C PRO A 391 -12.46 5.14 -1.41
N LEU A 392 -13.45 4.23 -1.40
CA LEU A 392 -13.21 2.78 -1.58
C LEU A 392 -12.93 2.41 -3.04
N ALA A 393 -13.57 3.07 -4.01
CA ALA A 393 -13.38 2.88 -5.45
C ALA A 393 -11.93 3.12 -5.89
N ALA A 394 -11.17 3.94 -5.15
CA ALA A 394 -9.76 4.15 -5.40
C ALA A 394 -8.96 2.83 -5.42
N SER A 395 -9.30 1.87 -4.55
CA SER A 395 -8.66 0.55 -4.53
C SER A 395 -8.95 -0.28 -5.78
N TYR A 396 -10.12 -0.11 -6.40
CA TYR A 396 -10.48 -0.75 -7.66
C TYR A 396 -9.74 -0.10 -8.85
N HIS A 397 -9.74 1.24 -8.92
CA HIS A 397 -9.09 1.95 -10.02
C HIS A 397 -7.57 1.76 -10.06
N PHE A 398 -6.95 1.48 -8.91
CA PHE A 398 -5.52 1.21 -8.82
C PHE A 398 -5.14 -0.25 -9.12
N LEU A 399 -6.10 -1.13 -9.42
CA LEU A 399 -5.78 -2.48 -9.87
C LEU A 399 -4.98 -2.43 -11.18
N PRO A 400 -3.85 -3.16 -11.29
CA PRO A 400 -2.88 -3.00 -12.39
C PRO A 400 -3.39 -3.43 -13.77
N SER A 401 -4.50 -4.16 -13.85
CA SER A 401 -5.02 -4.63 -15.14
C SER A 401 -6.54 -4.63 -15.19
N LYS A 402 -7.05 -4.43 -16.40
CA LYS A 402 -8.48 -4.48 -16.71
C LYS A 402 -9.09 -5.87 -16.46
N ILE A 403 -8.30 -6.93 -16.65
CA ILE A 403 -8.71 -8.31 -16.33
C ILE A 403 -8.94 -8.45 -14.83
N LEU A 404 -8.04 -7.91 -13.99
CA LEU A 404 -8.16 -7.99 -12.54
C LEU A 404 -9.37 -7.18 -12.03
N GLN A 405 -9.62 -6.02 -12.63
CA GLN A 405 -10.83 -5.23 -12.40
C GLN A 405 -12.10 -6.04 -12.74
N GLN A 406 -12.14 -6.69 -13.90
CA GLN A 406 -13.27 -7.53 -14.29
C GLN A 406 -13.45 -8.75 -13.37
N CYS A 407 -12.36 -9.38 -12.93
CA CYS A 407 -12.41 -10.48 -11.97
C CYS A 407 -12.99 -10.03 -10.63
N PHE A 408 -12.60 -8.84 -10.15
CA PHE A 408 -13.21 -8.22 -8.98
C PHE A 408 -14.72 -7.99 -9.19
N LEU A 409 -15.13 -7.38 -10.30
CA LEU A 409 -16.56 -7.16 -10.58
C LEU A 409 -17.32 -8.49 -10.71
N PHE A 410 -16.72 -9.52 -11.29
CA PHE A 410 -17.31 -10.86 -11.42
C PHE A 410 -17.68 -11.46 -10.06
N CYS A 411 -16.82 -11.30 -9.05
CA CYS A 411 -17.09 -11.79 -7.70
C CYS A 411 -18.35 -11.15 -7.07
N SER A 412 -18.80 -9.98 -7.56
CA SER A 412 -20.03 -9.35 -7.07
C SER A 412 -21.32 -10.08 -7.48
N LEU A 413 -21.24 -10.99 -8.47
CA LEU A 413 -22.34 -11.84 -8.89
C LEU A 413 -22.78 -12.80 -7.79
N TYR A 414 -21.90 -13.16 -6.85
CA TYR A 414 -22.24 -14.01 -5.72
C TYR A 414 -22.99 -13.22 -4.64
N PRO A 415 -23.83 -13.86 -3.80
CA PRO A 415 -24.55 -13.17 -2.73
C PRO A 415 -23.66 -12.47 -1.70
N ALA A 416 -24.24 -11.54 -0.94
CA ALA A 416 -23.55 -10.93 0.20
C ALA A 416 -23.14 -12.01 1.21
N SER A 417 -21.92 -11.87 1.75
CA SER A 417 -21.32 -12.82 2.68
C SER A 417 -21.19 -14.27 2.19
N PHE A 418 -21.29 -14.52 0.89
CA PHE A 418 -21.16 -15.85 0.29
C PHE A 418 -19.71 -16.33 0.27
N SER A 419 -19.49 -17.60 0.62
CA SER A 419 -18.20 -18.28 0.49
C SER A 419 -18.07 -18.84 -0.92
N ILE A 420 -17.21 -18.22 -1.73
CA ILE A 420 -17.02 -18.57 -3.14
C ILE A 420 -15.96 -19.65 -3.24
N ASN A 421 -16.27 -20.77 -3.87
CA ASN A 421 -15.28 -21.80 -4.17
C ASN A 421 -14.28 -21.30 -5.22
N VAL A 422 -12.99 -21.37 -4.92
CA VAL A 422 -11.92 -20.86 -5.80
C VAL A 422 -11.88 -21.60 -7.13
N VAL A 423 -12.06 -22.92 -7.12
CA VAL A 423 -12.05 -23.74 -8.34
C VAL A 423 -13.18 -23.34 -9.27
N GLU A 424 -14.42 -23.30 -8.75
CA GLU A 424 -15.60 -22.90 -9.51
C GLU A 424 -15.49 -21.46 -10.04
N LEU A 425 -14.94 -20.54 -9.24
CA LEU A 425 -14.72 -19.15 -9.65
C LEU A 425 -13.77 -19.05 -10.85
N ILE A 426 -12.64 -19.76 -10.80
CA ILE A 426 -11.66 -19.78 -11.89
C ILE A 426 -12.26 -20.43 -13.15
N GLN A 427 -12.96 -21.55 -12.98
CA GLN A 427 -13.67 -22.22 -14.07
C GLN A 427 -14.69 -21.29 -14.76
N CYS A 428 -15.39 -20.47 -13.96
CA CYS A 428 -16.29 -19.44 -14.47
C CYS A 428 -15.54 -18.35 -15.22
N TRP A 429 -14.38 -17.88 -14.74
CA TRP A 429 -13.56 -16.89 -15.46
C TRP A 429 -13.02 -17.41 -16.79
N VAL A 430 -12.61 -18.67 -16.85
CA VAL A 430 -12.18 -19.33 -18.11
C VAL A 430 -13.36 -19.43 -19.07
N SER A 431 -14.51 -19.91 -18.59
CA SER A 431 -15.69 -20.13 -19.43
C SER A 431 -16.34 -18.82 -19.89
N ASP A 432 -16.27 -17.77 -19.09
CA ASP A 432 -16.69 -16.42 -19.49
C ASP A 432 -15.75 -15.82 -20.55
N GLY A 433 -14.46 -16.22 -20.52
CA GLY A 433 -13.41 -15.74 -21.40
C GLY A 433 -12.58 -14.59 -20.81
N LEU A 434 -12.60 -14.42 -19.48
CA LEU A 434 -11.70 -13.51 -18.76
C LEU A 434 -10.27 -14.06 -18.71
N ILE A 435 -10.14 -15.39 -18.62
CA ILE A 435 -8.89 -16.14 -18.77
C ILE A 435 -8.96 -16.87 -20.11
N HIS A 436 -7.90 -16.78 -20.90
CA HIS A 436 -7.89 -17.33 -22.26
C HIS A 436 -7.96 -18.88 -22.27
N GLU A 437 -8.81 -19.43 -23.12
CA GLU A 437 -9.11 -20.87 -23.22
C GLU A 437 -7.99 -21.71 -23.89
N ASN A 438 -7.02 -21.06 -24.54
CA ASN A 438 -5.95 -21.73 -25.27
C ASN A 438 -4.91 -22.40 -24.35
N GLN A 439 -5.06 -22.21 -23.04
CA GLN A 439 -4.20 -22.78 -21.99
C GLN A 439 -4.70 -24.17 -21.56
N THR A 440 -3.82 -24.99 -21.00
CA THR A 440 -4.23 -26.23 -20.29
C THR A 440 -5.09 -25.90 -19.06
N VAL A 441 -5.84 -26.87 -18.49
CA VAL A 441 -6.60 -26.60 -17.24
C VAL A 441 -5.66 -26.13 -16.13
N GLU A 442 -4.47 -26.72 -16.03
CA GLU A 442 -3.48 -26.35 -15.02
C GLU A 442 -2.97 -24.91 -15.20
N GLU A 443 -2.61 -24.51 -16.42
CA GLU A 443 -2.17 -23.14 -16.70
C GLU A 443 -3.26 -22.11 -16.43
N ALA A 444 -4.49 -22.39 -16.87
CA ALA A 444 -5.64 -21.53 -16.61
C ALA A 444 -5.94 -21.44 -15.11
N PHE A 445 -5.81 -22.56 -14.39
CA PHE A 445 -5.98 -22.61 -12.94
C PHE A 445 -4.90 -21.79 -12.22
N ASN A 446 -3.63 -21.96 -12.58
CA ASN A 446 -2.51 -21.20 -12.03
C ASN A 446 -2.67 -19.69 -12.30
N CYS A 447 -3.12 -19.32 -13.50
CA CYS A 447 -3.46 -17.93 -13.84
C CYS A 447 -4.58 -17.40 -12.93
N GLY A 448 -5.65 -18.17 -12.74
CA GLY A 448 -6.76 -17.81 -11.87
C GLY A 448 -6.36 -17.65 -10.40
N VAL A 449 -5.54 -18.55 -9.87
CA VAL A 449 -4.99 -18.45 -8.51
C VAL A 449 -4.16 -17.18 -8.36
N ALA A 450 -3.30 -16.85 -9.32
CA ALA A 450 -2.51 -15.62 -9.29
C ALA A 450 -3.38 -14.36 -9.29
N LEU A 451 -4.50 -14.34 -10.04
CA LEU A 451 -5.45 -13.23 -10.02
C LEU A 451 -6.16 -13.10 -8.67
N ILE A 452 -6.57 -14.22 -8.05
CA ILE A 452 -7.21 -14.24 -6.73
C ILE A 452 -6.25 -13.73 -5.65
N GLU A 453 -5.00 -14.22 -5.64
CA GLU A 453 -4.01 -13.76 -4.66
C GLU A 453 -3.76 -12.25 -4.81
N ARG A 454 -3.65 -11.71 -6.03
CA ARG A 454 -3.54 -10.25 -6.24
C ARG A 454 -4.75 -9.46 -5.73
N LEU A 455 -5.97 -10.00 -5.85
CA LEU A 455 -7.17 -9.37 -5.27
C LEU A 455 -7.16 -9.43 -3.74
N LYS A 456 -6.62 -10.50 -3.15
CA LYS A 456 -6.40 -10.63 -1.69
C LYS A 456 -5.34 -9.64 -1.21
N ASP A 457 -4.23 -9.53 -1.92
CA ASP A 457 -3.15 -8.57 -1.65
C ASP A 457 -3.67 -7.13 -1.67
N SER A 458 -4.54 -6.81 -2.63
CA SER A 458 -5.23 -5.52 -2.74
C SER A 458 -6.33 -5.29 -1.69
N CYS A 459 -6.51 -6.23 -0.75
CA CYS A 459 -7.55 -6.23 0.29
C CYS A 459 -8.99 -6.22 -0.23
N LEU A 460 -9.23 -6.55 -1.51
CA LEU A 460 -10.56 -6.54 -2.14
C LEU A 460 -11.31 -7.87 -1.98
N LEU A 461 -10.57 -8.97 -1.84
CA LEU A 461 -11.07 -10.28 -1.45
C LEU A 461 -10.40 -10.75 -0.16
N ASP A 462 -11.09 -11.59 0.60
CA ASP A 462 -10.59 -12.21 1.82
C ASP A 462 -10.54 -13.73 1.67
N GLN A 463 -9.58 -14.35 2.34
CA GLN A 463 -9.63 -15.79 2.59
C GLN A 463 -10.79 -16.05 3.54
N ASP A 464 -11.69 -16.97 3.18
CA ASP A 464 -12.74 -17.40 4.10
C ASP A 464 -12.23 -18.53 5.00
N GLY A 465 -12.96 -18.86 6.08
CA GLY A 465 -12.52 -19.81 7.10
C GLY A 465 -12.22 -21.24 6.59
N GLY A 466 -12.59 -21.57 5.35
CA GLY A 466 -12.25 -22.82 4.69
C GLY A 466 -11.06 -22.69 3.74
N GLN A 467 -10.22 -23.74 3.65
CA GLN A 467 -9.25 -23.84 2.57
C GLN A 467 -9.97 -23.90 1.21
N GLY A 468 -9.47 -23.16 0.22
CA GLY A 468 -10.01 -23.17 -1.14
C GLY A 468 -11.29 -22.34 -1.35
N THR A 469 -11.66 -21.48 -0.40
CA THR A 469 -12.75 -20.51 -0.58
C THR A 469 -12.31 -19.08 -0.35
N VAL A 470 -12.96 -18.14 -1.03
CA VAL A 470 -12.74 -16.69 -0.87
C VAL A 470 -14.06 -15.98 -0.66
N LYS A 471 -14.00 -14.79 -0.06
CA LYS A 471 -15.17 -13.99 0.26
C LYS A 471 -14.95 -12.53 -0.09
N MET A 472 -15.98 -11.89 -0.63
CA MET A 472 -16.00 -10.45 -0.83
C MET A 472 -16.73 -9.78 0.33
N HIS A 473 -16.12 -8.73 0.90
CA HIS A 473 -16.75 -7.93 1.94
C HIS A 473 -18.02 -7.22 1.41
N ASP A 474 -19.11 -7.25 2.17
CA ASP A 474 -20.43 -6.77 1.72
C ASP A 474 -20.41 -5.34 1.13
N VAL A 475 -19.72 -4.40 1.77
CA VAL A 475 -19.61 -3.01 1.27
C VAL A 475 -18.81 -2.93 -0.05
N PHE A 476 -17.80 -3.77 -0.23
CA PHE A 476 -17.03 -3.82 -1.48
C PHE A 476 -17.82 -4.51 -2.60
N ARG A 477 -18.69 -5.45 -2.23
CA ARG A 477 -19.66 -6.05 -3.15
C ARG A 477 -20.68 -5.02 -3.65
N ASP A 478 -21.23 -4.21 -2.76
CA ASP A 478 -22.16 -3.14 -3.14
C ASP A 478 -21.46 -2.08 -4.02
N LEU A 479 -20.20 -1.74 -3.69
CA LEU A 479 -19.35 -0.91 -4.54
C LEU A 479 -19.13 -1.54 -5.92
N ALA A 480 -18.83 -2.84 -6.00
CA ALA A 480 -18.63 -3.54 -7.27
C ALA A 480 -19.91 -3.53 -8.12
N ILE A 481 -21.07 -3.74 -7.51
CA ILE A 481 -22.38 -3.62 -8.19
C ILE A 481 -22.56 -2.20 -8.73
N LEU A 482 -22.29 -1.16 -7.92
CA LEU A 482 -22.37 0.23 -8.36
C LEU A 482 -21.44 0.52 -9.53
N LEU A 483 -20.17 0.11 -9.45
CA LEU A 483 -19.18 0.31 -10.52
C LEU A 483 -19.61 -0.41 -11.81
N SER A 484 -20.14 -1.61 -11.67
CA SER A 484 -20.58 -2.42 -12.81
C SER A 484 -21.78 -1.84 -13.57
N GLN A 485 -22.60 -0.99 -12.94
CA GLN A 485 -23.70 -0.28 -13.60
C GLN A 485 -23.21 0.86 -14.50
N ASN A 486 -22.04 1.43 -14.20
CA ASN A 486 -21.45 2.56 -14.93
C ASN A 486 -20.50 2.09 -16.04
N GLU A 487 -20.03 0.84 -16.01
CA GLU A 487 -19.21 0.27 -17.07
C GLU A 487 -20.09 -0.38 -18.15
N GLU A 488 -20.55 0.44 -19.10
CA GLU A 488 -21.38 0.01 -20.24
C GLU A 488 -20.76 -1.14 -21.05
N LEU A 489 -19.43 -1.28 -21.02
CA LEU A 489 -18.67 -2.27 -21.78
C LEU A 489 -18.76 -3.71 -21.22
N PHE A 490 -19.15 -3.92 -19.95
CA PHE A 490 -19.08 -5.25 -19.31
C PHE A 490 -20.41 -5.78 -18.79
N GLY A 491 -21.40 -4.91 -18.58
CA GLY A 491 -22.80 -5.27 -18.33
C GLY A 491 -23.01 -6.32 -17.24
N PHE A 492 -23.01 -5.93 -15.97
CA PHE A 492 -23.36 -6.84 -14.87
C PHE A 492 -24.76 -6.53 -14.33
N HIS A 493 -25.51 -7.58 -14.03
CA HIS A 493 -26.77 -7.48 -13.34
C HIS A 493 -26.79 -8.50 -12.19
N CYS A 494 -26.90 -8.01 -10.96
CA CYS A 494 -26.98 -8.85 -9.78
C CYS A 494 -28.20 -8.49 -8.94
N GLN A 495 -29.10 -9.45 -8.80
CA GLN A 495 -30.10 -9.51 -7.74
C GLN A 495 -29.85 -10.82 -7.04
N SER A 496 -29.41 -10.81 -5.79
CA SER A 496 -29.10 -12.05 -5.08
C SER A 496 -29.64 -11.99 -3.67
N SER A 497 -30.23 -13.11 -3.23
CA SER A 497 -30.84 -13.26 -1.90
C SER A 497 -31.97 -12.26 -1.60
N LEU A 498 -32.50 -11.57 -2.61
CA LEU A 498 -33.66 -10.68 -2.53
C LEU A 498 -34.77 -11.25 -3.42
N PRO A 499 -36.05 -11.01 -3.08
CA PRO A 499 -37.16 -11.37 -3.97
C PRO A 499 -36.91 -10.78 -5.37
N PHE A 500 -37.01 -11.62 -6.39
CA PHE A 500 -36.88 -11.19 -7.78
C PHE A 500 -37.84 -10.04 -8.06
N ASN A 501 -37.30 -8.90 -8.49
CA ASN A 501 -38.03 -7.64 -8.53
C ASN A 501 -37.83 -6.83 -9.82
N GLN A 502 -36.77 -7.07 -10.59
CA GLN A 502 -36.56 -6.36 -11.85
C GLN A 502 -35.83 -7.24 -12.87
N MET A 503 -36.25 -7.21 -14.13
CA MET A 503 -35.55 -7.90 -15.21
C MET A 503 -34.18 -7.25 -15.51
N PRO A 504 -33.18 -8.03 -15.95
CA PRO A 504 -31.92 -7.48 -16.44
C PRO A 504 -32.13 -6.48 -17.58
N LYS A 505 -31.28 -5.46 -17.64
CA LYS A 505 -31.25 -4.50 -18.76
C LYS A 505 -30.72 -5.21 -20.01
N GLU A 506 -31.11 -4.75 -21.21
CA GLU A 506 -30.62 -5.30 -22.49
C GLU A 506 -29.09 -5.29 -22.63
N SER A 507 -28.41 -4.33 -22.00
CA SER A 507 -26.94 -4.24 -21.96
C SER A 507 -26.27 -5.25 -21.02
N SER A 508 -27.03 -6.05 -20.27
CA SER A 508 -26.49 -7.00 -19.30
C SER A 508 -25.87 -8.21 -20.00
N ARG A 509 -24.60 -8.49 -19.71
CA ARG A 509 -23.87 -9.67 -20.20
C ARG A 509 -23.73 -10.75 -19.12
N ARG A 510 -23.60 -10.37 -17.86
CA ARG A 510 -23.44 -11.32 -16.75
C ARG A 510 -24.55 -11.11 -15.74
N VAL A 511 -25.39 -12.12 -15.59
CA VAL A 511 -26.63 -12.06 -14.81
C VAL A 511 -26.54 -13.06 -13.67
N SER A 512 -26.79 -12.57 -12.46
CA SER A 512 -26.93 -13.42 -11.28
C SER A 512 -28.25 -13.14 -10.57
N LEU A 513 -29.00 -14.22 -10.37
CA LEU A 513 -30.31 -14.31 -9.71
C LEU A 513 -30.28 -15.38 -8.59
N ILE A 514 -29.12 -15.55 -7.95
CA ILE A 514 -28.87 -16.61 -6.95
C ILE A 514 -29.80 -16.45 -5.75
N GLY A 515 -30.54 -17.50 -5.42
CA GLY A 515 -31.35 -17.56 -4.19
C GLY A 515 -32.46 -16.49 -4.12
N CYS A 516 -32.94 -16.02 -5.27
CA CYS A 516 -33.98 -14.99 -5.37
C CYS A 516 -35.41 -15.48 -5.12
N LYS A 517 -35.58 -16.73 -4.70
CA LYS A 517 -36.88 -17.40 -4.50
C LYS A 517 -37.73 -17.38 -5.77
N ILE A 518 -37.09 -17.61 -6.91
CA ILE A 518 -37.74 -17.66 -8.22
C ILE A 518 -38.42 -19.02 -8.39
N TYR A 519 -39.75 -19.01 -8.57
CA TYR A 519 -40.55 -20.21 -8.83
C TYR A 519 -40.85 -20.41 -10.33
N ARG A 520 -40.92 -19.31 -11.07
CA ARG A 520 -41.20 -19.27 -12.51
C ARG A 520 -40.25 -18.30 -13.18
N LEU A 521 -39.62 -18.74 -14.27
CA LEU A 521 -38.73 -17.92 -15.07
C LEU A 521 -39.54 -17.01 -15.98
N GLN A 522 -39.10 -15.76 -16.14
CA GLN A 522 -39.67 -14.79 -17.07
C GLN A 522 -38.82 -14.73 -18.33
N GLU A 523 -39.46 -14.51 -19.49
CA GLU A 523 -38.78 -14.42 -20.77
C GLU A 523 -37.85 -13.21 -20.86
N TYR A 524 -36.72 -13.40 -21.53
CA TYR A 524 -35.80 -12.32 -21.87
C TYR A 524 -36.18 -11.66 -23.19
N PRO A 525 -35.89 -10.35 -23.36
CA PRO A 525 -36.04 -9.67 -24.65
C PRO A 525 -35.31 -10.43 -25.77
N VAL A 526 -35.87 -10.32 -26.97
CA VAL A 526 -35.29 -10.91 -28.18
C VAL A 526 -33.87 -10.33 -28.38
N TYR A 527 -32.87 -11.21 -28.55
CA TYR A 527 -31.44 -10.87 -28.73
C TYR A 527 -30.66 -10.42 -27.48
N SER A 528 -30.72 -11.21 -26.40
CA SER A 528 -29.93 -10.95 -25.19
C SER A 528 -28.46 -11.38 -25.35
N ASN A 529 -27.50 -10.47 -25.10
CA ASN A 529 -26.05 -10.73 -25.13
C ASN A 529 -25.52 -11.35 -23.83
N ILE A 530 -26.36 -12.11 -23.11
CA ILE A 530 -26.01 -12.73 -21.84
C ILE A 530 -25.03 -13.88 -22.11
N THR A 531 -23.93 -13.86 -21.37
CA THR A 531 -22.81 -14.82 -21.40
C THR A 531 -22.73 -15.64 -20.12
N VAL A 532 -23.18 -15.10 -18.98
CA VAL A 532 -23.22 -15.80 -17.69
C VAL A 532 -24.61 -15.66 -17.10
N LEU A 533 -25.21 -16.80 -16.70
CA LEU A 533 -26.49 -16.85 -16.01
C LEU A 533 -26.41 -17.76 -14.79
N PHE A 534 -26.51 -17.16 -13.62
CA PHE A 534 -26.55 -17.83 -12.32
C PHE A 534 -27.97 -17.85 -11.75
N LEU A 535 -28.55 -19.05 -11.65
CA LEU A 535 -29.91 -19.31 -11.17
C LEU A 535 -29.93 -20.27 -9.97
N GLN A 536 -28.77 -20.61 -9.41
CA GLN A 536 -28.66 -21.61 -8.36
C GLN A 536 -29.41 -21.24 -7.08
N GLY A 537 -29.89 -22.28 -6.39
CA GLY A 537 -30.62 -22.15 -5.12
C GLY A 537 -32.03 -21.55 -5.25
N ASN A 538 -32.60 -21.51 -6.45
CA ASN A 538 -34.00 -21.14 -6.64
C ASN A 538 -34.91 -22.37 -6.73
N PRO A 539 -36.15 -22.32 -6.22
CA PRO A 539 -37.13 -23.43 -6.28
C PRO A 539 -37.78 -23.55 -7.68
N ILE A 540 -36.97 -23.51 -8.74
CA ILE A 540 -37.43 -23.63 -10.13
C ILE A 540 -37.71 -25.10 -10.41
N LYS A 541 -38.94 -25.43 -10.77
CA LYS A 541 -39.35 -26.81 -11.12
C LYS A 541 -39.42 -27.08 -12.61
N ILE A 542 -39.88 -26.07 -13.36
CA ILE A 542 -40.12 -26.14 -14.81
C ILE A 542 -39.48 -24.91 -15.43
N ILE A 543 -38.69 -25.14 -16.47
CA ILE A 543 -38.15 -24.08 -17.35
C ILE A 543 -39.03 -24.07 -18.60
N PRO A 544 -39.58 -22.92 -19.03
CA PRO A 544 -40.36 -22.83 -20.27
C PRO A 544 -39.59 -23.35 -21.49
N ASP A 545 -40.30 -23.95 -22.45
CA ASP A 545 -39.69 -24.63 -23.59
C ASP A 545 -38.88 -23.71 -24.50
N ASP A 546 -39.21 -22.42 -24.56
CA ASP A 546 -38.61 -21.38 -25.37
C ASP A 546 -37.61 -20.49 -24.63
N TYR A 547 -37.41 -20.71 -23.32
CA TYR A 547 -36.64 -19.82 -22.44
C TYR A 547 -35.22 -19.49 -22.96
N PHE A 548 -34.56 -20.47 -23.58
CA PHE A 548 -33.17 -20.31 -24.05
C PHE A 548 -33.05 -19.85 -25.51
N LEU A 549 -34.15 -19.68 -26.26
CA LEU A 549 -34.10 -19.29 -27.68
C LEU A 549 -33.37 -17.95 -27.90
N ASN A 550 -33.48 -17.03 -26.94
CA ASN A 550 -32.89 -15.69 -26.99
C ASN A 550 -31.51 -15.59 -26.32
N LEU A 551 -30.96 -16.69 -25.78
CA LEU A 551 -29.72 -16.72 -24.98
C LEU A 551 -28.56 -17.38 -25.72
N LYS A 552 -28.46 -17.19 -27.04
CA LYS A 552 -27.48 -17.88 -27.92
C LYS A 552 -26.01 -17.60 -27.57
N SER A 553 -25.73 -16.47 -26.90
CA SER A 553 -24.39 -16.08 -26.47
C SER A 553 -23.97 -16.67 -25.12
N LEU A 554 -24.83 -17.47 -24.47
CA LEU A 554 -24.60 -17.97 -23.13
C LEU A 554 -23.43 -18.95 -23.09
N ARG A 555 -22.48 -18.70 -22.19
CA ARG A 555 -21.25 -19.48 -21.98
C ARG A 555 -21.25 -20.22 -20.65
N VAL A 556 -21.86 -19.64 -19.62
CA VAL A 556 -21.95 -20.23 -18.29
C VAL A 556 -23.40 -20.27 -17.85
N LEU A 557 -23.90 -21.47 -17.55
CA LEU A 557 -25.21 -21.69 -16.96
C LEU A 557 -25.06 -22.46 -15.65
N ASN A 558 -25.50 -21.85 -14.54
CA ASN A 558 -25.54 -22.52 -13.24
C ASN A 558 -26.98 -22.64 -12.74
N LEU A 559 -27.48 -23.87 -12.73
CA LEU A 559 -28.81 -24.26 -12.25
C LEU A 559 -28.72 -25.12 -10.97
N SER A 560 -27.56 -25.14 -10.31
CA SER A 560 -27.32 -25.99 -9.14
C SER A 560 -28.36 -25.76 -8.03
N LYS A 561 -28.73 -26.81 -7.30
CA LYS A 561 -29.70 -26.76 -6.20
C LYS A 561 -31.04 -26.13 -6.60
N THR A 562 -31.46 -26.34 -7.85
CA THR A 562 -32.84 -26.08 -8.29
C THR A 562 -33.66 -27.37 -8.24
N GLU A 563 -34.98 -27.26 -8.40
CA GLU A 563 -35.91 -28.40 -8.36
C GLU A 563 -36.30 -28.90 -9.76
N ILE A 564 -35.50 -28.56 -10.78
CA ILE A 564 -35.83 -28.86 -12.17
C ILE A 564 -35.95 -30.38 -12.39
N THR A 565 -36.97 -30.79 -13.12
CA THR A 565 -37.20 -32.19 -13.48
C THR A 565 -36.60 -32.56 -14.83
N SER A 566 -36.42 -31.57 -15.71
CA SER A 566 -35.87 -31.70 -17.06
C SER A 566 -35.34 -30.36 -17.56
N LEU A 567 -34.52 -30.41 -18.62
CA LEU A 567 -34.12 -29.24 -19.41
C LEU A 567 -35.04 -29.15 -20.65
N PRO A 568 -35.47 -27.95 -21.07
CA PRO A 568 -36.34 -27.75 -22.22
C PRO A 568 -35.62 -28.02 -23.54
N SER A 569 -36.35 -28.17 -24.65
CA SER A 569 -35.74 -28.38 -25.97
C SER A 569 -34.88 -27.18 -26.43
N SER A 570 -35.27 -25.93 -26.11
CA SER A 570 -34.47 -24.74 -26.43
C SER A 570 -33.09 -24.71 -25.75
N PHE A 571 -32.86 -25.51 -24.70
CA PHE A 571 -31.53 -25.63 -24.08
C PHE A 571 -30.45 -26.02 -25.10
N LEU A 572 -30.81 -26.80 -26.12
CA LEU A 572 -29.89 -27.24 -27.16
C LEU A 572 -29.48 -26.11 -28.13
N CYS A 573 -30.14 -24.94 -28.07
CA CYS A 573 -29.75 -23.75 -28.84
C CYS A 573 -28.54 -23.02 -28.24
N LEU A 574 -28.09 -23.41 -27.04
CA LEU A 574 -26.96 -22.79 -26.33
C LEU A 574 -25.59 -23.26 -26.87
N VAL A 575 -25.37 -23.09 -28.17
CA VAL A 575 -24.16 -23.60 -28.86
C VAL A 575 -22.84 -22.97 -28.40
N GLU A 576 -22.89 -21.83 -27.70
CA GLU A 576 -21.72 -21.16 -27.11
C GLU A 576 -21.40 -21.62 -25.67
N LEU A 577 -22.20 -22.54 -25.11
CA LEU A 577 -22.09 -22.98 -23.73
C LEU A 577 -20.76 -23.71 -23.49
N ARG A 578 -20.04 -23.27 -22.45
CA ARG A 578 -18.75 -23.81 -22.00
C ARG A 578 -18.85 -24.47 -20.64
N SER A 579 -19.71 -23.96 -19.75
CA SER A 579 -19.90 -24.51 -18.42
C SER A 579 -21.38 -24.73 -18.12
N LEU A 580 -21.72 -25.95 -17.72
CA LEU A 580 -23.04 -26.32 -17.22
C LEU A 580 -22.93 -26.93 -15.82
N TYR A 581 -23.52 -26.25 -14.85
CA TYR A 581 -23.59 -26.73 -13.46
C TYR A 581 -25.03 -27.09 -13.09
N LEU A 582 -25.25 -28.37 -12.77
CA LEU A 582 -26.53 -28.96 -12.36
C LEU A 582 -26.42 -29.66 -11.00
N ARG A 583 -25.40 -29.29 -10.21
CA ARG A 583 -25.09 -29.91 -8.92
C ARG A 583 -26.30 -29.89 -8.00
N GLY A 584 -26.68 -31.04 -7.45
CA GLY A 584 -27.76 -31.14 -6.47
C GLY A 584 -29.14 -30.80 -7.03
N CYS A 585 -29.36 -30.91 -8.34
CA CYS A 585 -30.71 -30.93 -8.90
C CYS A 585 -31.38 -32.28 -8.61
N PHE A 586 -31.93 -32.43 -7.40
CA PHE A 586 -32.42 -33.71 -6.86
C PHE A 586 -33.65 -34.30 -7.57
N SER A 587 -34.28 -33.55 -8.48
CA SER A 587 -35.41 -34.00 -9.30
C SER A 587 -35.02 -34.33 -10.75
N LEU A 588 -33.78 -34.05 -11.16
CA LEU A 588 -33.31 -34.21 -12.52
C LEU A 588 -32.83 -35.65 -12.77
N THR A 589 -33.69 -36.47 -13.39
CA THR A 589 -33.43 -37.92 -13.55
C THR A 589 -32.78 -38.29 -14.89
N LYS A 590 -32.84 -37.41 -15.88
CA LYS A 590 -32.28 -37.58 -17.22
C LYS A 590 -31.90 -36.23 -17.83
N LEU A 591 -30.96 -36.24 -18.77
CA LEU A 591 -30.64 -35.10 -19.62
C LEU A 591 -31.04 -35.39 -21.08
N PRO A 592 -31.37 -34.35 -21.87
CA PRO A 592 -31.47 -34.49 -23.33
C PRO A 592 -30.10 -34.83 -23.94
N SER A 593 -30.07 -35.23 -25.22
CA SER A 593 -28.80 -35.42 -25.94
C SER A 593 -28.01 -34.11 -25.94
N LEU A 594 -26.72 -34.18 -25.59
CA LEU A 594 -25.86 -32.99 -25.49
C LEU A 594 -25.07 -32.74 -26.78
N GLU A 595 -25.33 -33.50 -27.83
CA GLU A 595 -24.55 -33.47 -29.07
C GLU A 595 -24.33 -32.06 -29.68
N PRO A 596 -25.31 -31.14 -29.66
CA PRO A 596 -25.12 -29.79 -30.20
C PRO A 596 -24.13 -28.90 -29.42
N LEU A 597 -23.79 -29.26 -28.17
CA LEU A 597 -23.01 -28.43 -27.25
C LEU A 597 -21.50 -28.65 -27.39
N CYS A 598 -20.97 -28.66 -28.61
CA CYS A 598 -19.57 -29.03 -28.90
C CYS A 598 -18.50 -28.13 -28.24
N LYS A 599 -18.88 -26.97 -27.70
CA LYS A 599 -18.00 -26.03 -26.99
C LYS A 599 -17.93 -26.27 -25.47
N LEU A 600 -18.70 -27.22 -24.94
CA LEU A 600 -18.76 -27.50 -23.52
C LEU A 600 -17.38 -27.96 -23.00
N LEU A 601 -16.88 -27.28 -21.97
CA LEU A 601 -15.62 -27.55 -21.27
C LEU A 601 -15.88 -28.25 -19.93
N ILE A 602 -16.96 -27.88 -19.24
CA ILE A 602 -17.27 -28.34 -17.89
C ILE A 602 -18.73 -28.79 -17.82
N LEU A 603 -18.93 -30.01 -17.32
CA LEU A 603 -20.25 -30.58 -17.01
C LEU A 603 -20.26 -31.11 -15.58
N ASP A 604 -20.97 -30.42 -14.69
CA ASP A 604 -21.16 -30.85 -13.30
C ASP A 604 -22.58 -31.39 -13.09
N LEU A 605 -22.67 -32.71 -12.91
CA LEU A 605 -23.88 -33.47 -12.61
C LEU A 605 -23.83 -34.05 -11.19
N SER A 606 -22.93 -33.56 -10.33
CA SER A 606 -22.74 -34.11 -9.00
C SER A 606 -24.00 -34.04 -8.15
N SER A 607 -24.20 -35.05 -7.32
CA SER A 607 -25.38 -35.15 -6.44
C SER A 607 -26.74 -35.12 -7.17
N THR A 608 -26.80 -35.50 -8.45
CA THR A 608 -28.07 -35.67 -9.18
C THR A 608 -28.53 -37.14 -9.17
N PRO A 609 -29.84 -37.41 -9.31
CA PRO A 609 -30.39 -38.77 -9.36
C PRO A 609 -30.36 -39.36 -10.78
N ILE A 610 -29.46 -38.91 -11.66
CA ILE A 610 -29.38 -39.40 -13.04
C ILE A 610 -29.13 -40.90 -13.06
N ARG A 611 -29.83 -41.60 -13.95
CA ARG A 611 -29.75 -43.07 -14.06
C ARG A 611 -28.80 -43.53 -15.16
N GLU A 612 -28.62 -42.68 -16.16
CA GLU A 612 -27.79 -42.90 -17.33
C GLU A 612 -27.14 -41.58 -17.77
N LEU A 613 -26.00 -41.66 -18.43
CA LEU A 613 -25.39 -40.50 -19.10
C LEU A 613 -26.19 -40.16 -20.37
N PRO A 614 -26.29 -38.87 -20.73
CA PRO A 614 -27.02 -38.46 -21.93
C PRO A 614 -26.41 -39.07 -23.19
N GLU A 615 -27.27 -39.36 -24.17
CA GLU A 615 -26.84 -39.66 -25.52
C GLU A 615 -26.01 -38.50 -26.08
N GLY A 616 -25.11 -38.82 -27.02
CA GLY A 616 -24.24 -37.80 -27.62
C GLY A 616 -23.14 -37.27 -26.69
N LEU A 617 -23.02 -37.70 -25.42
CA LEU A 617 -21.93 -37.23 -24.54
C LEU A 617 -20.54 -37.39 -25.17
N GLY A 618 -20.30 -38.49 -25.88
CA GLY A 618 -19.03 -38.74 -26.56
C GLY A 618 -18.71 -37.81 -27.73
N SER A 619 -19.63 -36.95 -28.18
CA SER A 619 -19.33 -35.92 -29.20
C SER A 619 -18.75 -34.64 -28.61
N LEU A 620 -18.75 -34.49 -27.28
CA LEU A 620 -18.23 -33.33 -26.56
C LEU A 620 -16.69 -33.34 -26.55
N CYS A 621 -16.08 -33.17 -27.71
CA CYS A 621 -14.63 -33.29 -27.92
C CYS A 621 -13.79 -32.24 -27.17
N ARG A 622 -14.41 -31.17 -26.66
CA ARG A 622 -13.77 -30.12 -25.87
C ARG A 622 -13.99 -30.26 -24.35
N LEU A 623 -14.79 -31.23 -23.91
CA LEU A 623 -15.08 -31.41 -22.49
C LEU A 623 -13.79 -31.77 -21.74
N ARG A 624 -13.42 -30.94 -20.78
CA ARG A 624 -12.21 -31.09 -19.94
C ARG A 624 -12.54 -31.62 -18.55
N GLU A 625 -13.71 -31.30 -18.02
CA GLU A 625 -14.14 -31.75 -16.70
C GLU A 625 -15.55 -32.33 -16.73
N LEU A 626 -15.67 -33.55 -16.20
CA LEU A 626 -16.94 -34.23 -15.98
C LEU A 626 -17.05 -34.65 -14.51
N ASN A 627 -17.95 -34.00 -13.78
CA ASN A 627 -18.22 -34.35 -12.38
C ASN A 627 -19.53 -35.13 -12.25
N LEU A 628 -19.40 -36.39 -11.86
CA LEU A 628 -20.46 -37.36 -11.60
C LEU A 628 -20.44 -37.83 -10.13
N SER A 629 -19.73 -37.12 -9.25
CA SER A 629 -19.66 -37.50 -7.84
C SER A 629 -21.04 -37.54 -7.20
N TYR A 630 -21.26 -38.47 -6.27
CA TYR A 630 -22.54 -38.65 -5.59
C TYR A 630 -23.76 -38.90 -6.51
N THR A 631 -23.55 -39.36 -7.74
CA THR A 631 -24.63 -39.83 -8.63
C THR A 631 -25.07 -41.25 -8.22
N ARG A 632 -25.78 -41.34 -7.09
CA ARG A 632 -26.12 -42.60 -6.41
C ARG A 632 -27.11 -43.50 -7.14
N LEU A 633 -27.68 -43.04 -8.26
CA LEU A 633 -28.60 -43.83 -9.09
C LEU A 633 -28.04 -44.14 -10.49
N LEU A 634 -26.81 -43.70 -10.79
CA LEU A 634 -26.16 -43.94 -12.09
C LEU A 634 -25.86 -45.44 -12.23
N LYS A 635 -26.57 -46.09 -13.15
CA LYS A 635 -26.46 -47.54 -13.39
C LYS A 635 -25.87 -47.88 -14.75
N LYS A 636 -26.00 -46.98 -15.73
CA LYS A 636 -25.60 -47.23 -17.12
C LYS A 636 -24.70 -46.11 -17.62
N ILE A 637 -23.56 -46.52 -18.18
CA ILE A 637 -22.68 -45.69 -18.99
C ILE A 637 -22.52 -46.46 -20.30
N ALA A 638 -22.99 -45.88 -21.41
CA ALA A 638 -22.89 -46.54 -22.70
C ALA A 638 -21.41 -46.73 -23.09
N SER A 639 -21.11 -47.89 -23.69
CA SER A 639 -19.74 -48.24 -24.07
C SER A 639 -19.18 -47.20 -25.04
N GLY A 640 -17.99 -46.71 -24.74
CA GLY A 640 -17.31 -45.70 -25.53
C GLY A 640 -17.74 -44.26 -25.31
N SER A 641 -18.79 -43.98 -24.51
CA SER A 641 -19.24 -42.59 -24.26
C SER A 641 -18.16 -41.74 -23.60
N ILE A 642 -17.42 -42.30 -22.65
CA ILE A 642 -16.32 -41.59 -21.98
C ILE A 642 -15.03 -41.67 -22.81
N SER A 643 -14.75 -42.80 -23.47
CA SER A 643 -13.50 -42.97 -24.22
C SER A 643 -13.36 -42.06 -25.44
N ARG A 644 -14.48 -41.55 -25.96
CA ARG A 644 -14.52 -40.59 -27.08
C ARG A 644 -14.26 -39.13 -26.64
N LEU A 645 -14.25 -38.84 -25.33
CA LEU A 645 -13.93 -37.53 -24.78
C LEU A 645 -12.42 -37.28 -24.84
N SER A 646 -11.91 -36.92 -26.02
CA SER A 646 -10.46 -36.82 -26.28
C SER A 646 -9.73 -35.73 -25.49
N SER A 647 -10.45 -34.69 -25.05
CA SER A 647 -9.88 -33.56 -24.29
C SER A 647 -10.23 -33.61 -22.80
N LEU A 648 -10.79 -34.72 -22.31
CA LEU A 648 -11.12 -34.85 -20.89
C LEU A 648 -9.82 -34.82 -20.10
N GLU A 649 -9.76 -34.04 -19.03
CA GLU A 649 -8.61 -33.90 -18.13
C GLU A 649 -8.95 -34.39 -16.71
N THR A 650 -10.21 -34.18 -16.29
CA THR A 650 -10.73 -34.56 -14.97
C THR A 650 -12.06 -35.30 -15.09
N LEU A 651 -12.13 -36.48 -14.47
CA LEU A 651 -13.35 -37.26 -14.28
C LEU A 651 -13.52 -37.62 -12.80
N ASP A 652 -14.53 -37.07 -12.15
CA ASP A 652 -14.87 -37.42 -10.76
C ASP A 652 -16.13 -38.28 -10.71
N MET A 653 -16.01 -39.51 -10.25
CA MET A 653 -17.12 -40.44 -10.03
C MET A 653 -17.20 -40.92 -8.58
N SER A 654 -16.56 -40.20 -7.67
CA SER A 654 -16.51 -40.53 -6.24
C SER A 654 -17.92 -40.69 -5.69
N PHE A 655 -18.17 -41.79 -4.97
CA PHE A 655 -19.49 -42.10 -4.39
C PHE A 655 -20.66 -42.19 -5.40
N SER A 656 -20.39 -42.41 -6.69
CA SER A 656 -21.41 -42.81 -7.67
C SER A 656 -21.82 -44.28 -7.46
N ALA A 657 -23.00 -44.66 -7.95
CA ALA A 657 -23.45 -46.06 -7.88
C ALA A 657 -22.91 -46.96 -9.00
N TYR A 658 -22.22 -46.37 -9.99
CA TYR A 658 -21.71 -47.11 -11.13
C TYR A 658 -20.48 -47.94 -10.71
N ASN A 659 -20.57 -49.26 -10.86
CA ASN A 659 -19.48 -50.17 -10.54
C ASN A 659 -18.58 -50.39 -11.76
N TRP A 660 -17.37 -49.86 -11.73
CA TRP A 660 -16.38 -50.11 -12.78
C TRP A 660 -15.91 -51.56 -12.76
N ASN A 661 -15.96 -52.25 -13.89
CA ASN A 661 -15.41 -53.61 -13.98
C ASN A 661 -13.87 -53.53 -13.90
N PRO A 662 -13.22 -54.02 -12.83
CA PRO A 662 -11.78 -53.84 -12.61
C PRO A 662 -10.90 -54.55 -13.65
N LYS A 663 -11.45 -55.49 -14.42
CA LYS A 663 -10.71 -56.22 -15.48
C LYS A 663 -10.27 -55.33 -16.67
N MET A 664 -10.78 -54.11 -16.77
CA MET A 664 -10.44 -53.16 -17.85
C MET A 664 -9.37 -52.14 -17.45
N VAL A 665 -8.79 -52.28 -16.26
CA VAL A 665 -7.98 -51.25 -15.59
C VAL A 665 -6.60 -51.83 -15.26
N GLN A 666 -5.55 -51.34 -15.93
CA GLN A 666 -4.17 -51.60 -15.49
C GLN A 666 -3.81 -50.55 -14.43
N THR A 667 -3.77 -50.99 -13.18
CA THR A 667 -3.48 -50.15 -12.01
C THR A 667 -2.01 -49.68 -12.07
N THR A 668 -1.79 -48.37 -12.21
CA THR A 668 -0.49 -47.76 -11.92
C THR A 668 -0.70 -46.75 -10.79
N ARG A 669 0.05 -46.90 -9.70
CA ARG A 669 0.02 -45.95 -8.57
C ARG A 669 0.50 -44.58 -9.04
N VAL A 670 -0.39 -43.59 -9.02
CA VAL A 670 -0.02 -42.17 -9.20
C VAL A 670 -0.28 -41.44 -7.90
N MET A 671 0.75 -40.78 -7.35
CA MET A 671 0.62 -39.86 -6.22
C MET A 671 -0.15 -38.62 -6.65
N MET A 672 -1.15 -38.22 -5.88
CA MET A 672 -1.88 -36.99 -6.12
C MET A 672 -1.24 -35.80 -5.42
N LEU A 673 -0.99 -34.75 -6.21
CA LEU A 673 -0.83 -33.39 -5.69
C LEU A 673 -2.21 -32.86 -5.32
N ASN A 674 -2.53 -32.91 -4.03
CA ASN A 674 -3.52 -32.04 -3.42
C ASN A 674 -2.77 -30.78 -2.95
N PRO A 675 -2.94 -29.60 -3.59
CA PRO A 675 -2.16 -28.43 -3.19
C PRO A 675 -2.51 -27.89 -1.79
N MET A 676 -3.52 -28.44 -1.11
CA MET A 676 -4.04 -27.87 0.15
C MET A 676 -4.24 -28.86 1.30
N LYS A 677 -4.13 -30.19 1.11
CA LYS A 677 -4.25 -31.16 2.23
C LYS A 677 -2.95 -31.91 2.50
N LYS A 678 -2.55 -31.88 3.77
CA LYS A 678 -1.53 -32.74 4.38
C LYS A 678 -2.12 -33.98 5.08
N ASP A 679 -3.39 -34.33 4.83
CA ASP A 679 -4.03 -35.49 5.46
C ASP A 679 -4.56 -36.49 4.43
N TRP A 680 -4.25 -37.76 4.69
CA TRP A 680 -4.33 -38.90 3.80
C TRP A 680 -5.70 -39.59 3.84
N PHE A 681 -6.35 -39.72 2.69
CA PHE A 681 -7.20 -40.87 2.39
C PHE A 681 -6.60 -41.57 1.18
N SER A 682 -6.62 -42.91 1.17
CA SER A 682 -6.16 -43.71 0.03
C SER A 682 -7.15 -43.58 -1.12
N GLU A 683 -6.98 -42.54 -1.94
CA GLU A 683 -7.64 -42.42 -3.24
C GLU A 683 -6.86 -43.27 -4.25
N GLU A 684 -7.48 -44.30 -4.80
CA GLU A 684 -6.92 -45.01 -5.95
C GLU A 684 -7.25 -44.19 -7.21
N SER A 685 -6.29 -44.09 -8.13
CA SER A 685 -6.49 -43.47 -9.44
C SER A 685 -6.43 -44.56 -10.53
N ILE A 686 -7.38 -44.51 -11.46
CA ILE A 686 -7.47 -45.44 -12.60
C ILE A 686 -7.08 -44.70 -13.88
N SER A 687 -6.08 -45.20 -14.58
CA SER A 687 -5.72 -44.71 -15.92
C SER A 687 -6.51 -45.47 -16.99
N PHE A 688 -7.22 -44.75 -17.85
CA PHE A 688 -7.64 -45.26 -19.15
C PHE A 688 -6.55 -44.98 -20.19
N LYS A 689 -6.56 -45.70 -21.31
CA LYS A 689 -5.61 -45.55 -22.42
C LYS A 689 -5.54 -44.14 -23.05
N ASN A 690 -6.28 -43.16 -22.52
CA ASN A 690 -6.18 -41.73 -22.81
C ASN A 690 -5.93 -40.98 -21.48
N THR A 691 -4.92 -40.10 -21.48
CA THR A 691 -4.25 -39.45 -20.33
C THR A 691 -5.13 -38.43 -19.57
N PHE A 692 -5.98 -38.87 -18.63
CA PHE A 692 -6.72 -37.97 -17.71
C PHE A 692 -6.87 -38.51 -16.28
N LYS A 693 -7.10 -37.61 -15.31
CA LYS A 693 -7.21 -37.94 -13.88
C LYS A 693 -8.62 -38.45 -13.57
N VAL A 694 -8.73 -39.70 -13.10
CA VAL A 694 -9.98 -40.30 -12.65
C VAL A 694 -9.97 -40.45 -11.14
N PHE A 695 -10.95 -39.83 -10.48
CA PHE A 695 -11.19 -39.94 -9.04
C PHE A 695 -12.36 -40.90 -8.80
N TYR A 696 -12.12 -41.95 -8.00
CA TYR A 696 -13.16 -42.86 -7.55
C TYR A 696 -12.90 -43.29 -6.12
N THR A 697 -13.98 -43.52 -5.38
CA THR A 697 -13.94 -44.10 -4.04
C THR A 697 -14.68 -45.44 -4.08
N THR A 698 -13.95 -46.54 -3.96
CA THR A 698 -14.58 -47.84 -3.69
C THR A 698 -15.19 -47.79 -2.30
N ARG A 699 -16.47 -48.13 -2.17
CA ARG A 699 -17.01 -48.49 -0.85
C ARG A 699 -16.15 -49.65 -0.34
N LEU A 700 -15.37 -49.43 0.72
CA LEU A 700 -14.87 -50.53 1.51
C LEU A 700 -16.09 -51.39 1.89
N PRO A 701 -16.06 -52.71 1.67
CA PRO A 701 -17.13 -53.57 2.11
C PRO A 701 -17.30 -53.32 3.61
N SER A 702 -18.53 -53.01 4.04
CA SER A 702 -18.88 -52.89 5.44
C SER A 702 -18.40 -54.13 6.17
N ALA A 703 -17.38 -53.99 7.02
CA ALA A 703 -17.03 -55.03 7.97
C ALA A 703 -18.18 -55.10 8.98
N CYS A 704 -18.91 -56.23 8.90
CA CYS A 704 -19.93 -56.78 9.80
C CYS A 704 -20.82 -55.82 10.61
#